data_AF-A0A940YJY6-F1
#
_entry.id   AF-A0A940YJY6-F1
#
_cell.length_a   1.000
_cell.length_b   1.000
_cell.length_c   1.000
_cell.angle_alpha   90.00
_cell.angle_beta   90.00
_cell.angle_gamma   90.00
#
_symmetry.space_group_name_H-M   'P 1'
#
loop_
_entity.id
_entity.type
_entity.pdbx_description
1 polymer ?
#
loop_
_entity_poly.entity_id
_entity_poly.type
_entity_poly.pdbx_seq_one_letter_code
_entity_poly.pdbx_strand_id
1 'polypeptide(L)'
;MNTAATRFILATHLLAACLALSACGGGSASAPPDTSSAPASGGGSTPTDTTPPTVEITDNVADGAKASGDVTFTFTFSEPVGTSFNAAGISVSGGTKGAFTMASTRSATLVVAPTPDSVGSITVTVGPGKFFDAANNLNEATATASQAYDTDKPPTVSITDDVAADVATGPVTFTFHFNKDIGSSFTVADISTAGGSIGTFTRVSGNTATLRMLPPANGTGTLSVSVAPGSVIDLAGHANIVGASARQDYRTDADVTPPTLSISDNVATDPASGVVTFSFTFSEDVGSSFTAGDITVTGGSAGTLSRIDATAYRLPVTPPANAAGTMQVSVAAGAFSDSSGNPNTAATSASQRFDTRVSSGDTGTCTAAPCIDFAGASVGYLPFEGLVSAEQSADPVNALNKVAKFVKGPAGQPWAGATVYTAAADNSVAAVGLSTSKLITLRVYAQAAGQTVRMKIESATDPLTFLEAEAQTSQAGAWETLSFDFAAPVAGSYDPCKTYNKISLFPQFSVTAPPATNTSTYFDELKYAADTGGGGGDSCGVGLIDLVGGQFASSYAASGNAWVSAEGGDAITYIDDSVATQYWWGGVAPGSDTTPANYYFGYGINVANKPWGFAAAVKAPTNGAARVAQYGSFKIEVWGNDELMRTLPTLTVLMVGPQINGCAAVLQGSFQVTGTGPRAYTVPMSSLVLQTPCAFTTPTAALIGGVAEIHIQVLGDNVQYATPADGNGNYANGLNIGPMTFLNSGMLRHKRPSPHRAQLPRPHLRGSD
;
A
#
# COMPACT_ATOMS: atom_id res chain seq x y z
N MET A 1 -1.95 -51.22 -15.85
CA MET A 1 -2.37 -51.59 -17.22
C MET A 1 -1.09 -52.10 -17.90
N ASN A 2 -0.88 -53.40 -18.15
CA ASN A 2 -1.55 -54.28 -19.13
C ASN A 2 -1.56 -53.64 -20.53
N THR A 3 -1.06 -54.25 -21.61
CA THR A 3 -0.77 -55.68 -21.96
C THR A 3 0.18 -55.74 -23.19
N ALA A 4 0.71 -56.85 -23.72
CA ALA A 4 1.15 -58.17 -23.21
C ALA A 4 1.71 -59.02 -24.38
N ALA A 5 2.80 -59.78 -24.19
CA ALA A 5 3.39 -60.77 -25.13
C ALA A 5 4.57 -61.49 -24.42
N THR A 6 4.91 -62.78 -24.58
CA THR A 6 4.26 -63.96 -25.20
C THR A 6 4.72 -65.23 -24.43
N ARG A 7 3.96 -66.34 -24.48
CA ARG A 7 4.25 -67.60 -23.77
C ARG A 7 5.38 -68.42 -24.41
N PHE A 8 6.10 -69.23 -23.61
CA PHE A 8 6.57 -70.56 -24.02
C PHE A 8 6.48 -71.58 -22.86
N ILE A 9 6.84 -72.84 -23.10
CA ILE A 9 6.27 -74.03 -22.44
C ILE A 9 7.20 -74.69 -21.39
N LEU A 10 6.60 -75.33 -20.39
CA LEU A 10 7.22 -76.06 -19.26
C LEU A 10 7.09 -77.59 -19.47
N ALA A 11 8.10 -78.41 -19.10
CA ALA A 11 8.00 -79.88 -19.07
C ALA A 11 8.95 -80.57 -18.06
N THR A 12 8.51 -81.70 -17.49
CA THR A 12 9.03 -82.39 -16.28
C THR A 12 8.67 -83.88 -16.33
N HIS A 13 9.39 -84.89 -15.81
CA HIS A 13 10.75 -85.10 -15.24
C HIS A 13 11.08 -86.62 -15.48
N LEU A 14 11.77 -87.49 -14.70
CA LEU A 14 12.50 -87.51 -13.41
C LEU A 14 13.39 -88.79 -13.33
N LEU A 15 14.50 -88.75 -12.56
CA LEU A 15 15.22 -89.85 -11.83
C LEU A 15 15.51 -91.26 -12.43
N ALA A 16 16.63 -91.82 -11.94
CA ALA A 16 16.86 -93.26 -11.60
C ALA A 16 17.03 -94.30 -12.75
N ALA A 17 17.69 -95.46 -12.55
CA ALA A 17 18.73 -95.87 -11.58
C ALA A 17 19.46 -97.18 -12.04
N CYS A 18 20.54 -97.52 -11.32
CA CYS A 18 21.48 -98.65 -11.49
C CYS A 18 20.86 -100.07 -11.51
N LEU A 19 21.35 -100.98 -12.38
CA LEU A 19 22.17 -102.18 -12.03
C LEU A 19 22.63 -102.98 -13.29
N ALA A 20 23.38 -104.08 -13.11
CA ALA A 20 23.96 -104.93 -14.17
C ALA A 20 23.72 -106.44 -13.93
N LEU A 21 23.86 -107.31 -14.96
CA LEU A 21 24.83 -108.44 -15.04
C LEU A 21 24.54 -109.45 -16.20
N SER A 22 25.61 -110.03 -16.77
CA SER A 22 25.80 -111.31 -17.52
C SER A 22 24.70 -112.07 -18.29
N ALA A 23 25.08 -112.56 -19.48
CA ALA A 23 24.60 -113.82 -20.11
C ALA A 23 25.74 -114.49 -20.94
N CYS A 24 25.59 -115.76 -21.36
CA CYS A 24 26.69 -116.58 -21.92
C CYS A 24 26.23 -117.54 -23.05
N GLY A 25 27.18 -118.01 -23.88
CA GLY A 25 27.01 -119.06 -24.91
C GLY A 25 27.24 -118.55 -26.36
N GLY A 26 27.74 -119.33 -27.33
CA GLY A 26 28.26 -120.71 -27.30
C GLY A 26 27.74 -121.58 -28.47
N GLY A 27 28.60 -121.97 -29.43
CA GLY A 27 28.23 -122.81 -30.59
C GLY A 27 29.42 -123.14 -31.51
N SER A 28 29.37 -124.21 -32.32
CA SER A 28 30.54 -124.75 -33.06
C SER A 28 30.18 -125.59 -34.32
N ALA A 29 31.20 -126.12 -35.01
CA ALA A 29 31.21 -126.95 -36.25
C ALA A 29 31.10 -126.15 -37.58
N SER A 30 31.61 -126.63 -38.74
CA SER A 30 32.21 -127.94 -39.11
C SER A 30 33.34 -127.82 -40.16
N ALA A 31 34.13 -128.90 -40.34
CA ALA A 31 35.04 -129.18 -41.47
C ALA A 31 34.55 -130.47 -42.21
N PRO A 32 35.31 -131.20 -43.07
CA PRO A 32 36.53 -130.94 -43.87
C PRO A 32 36.18 -131.13 -45.40
N PRO A 33 36.91 -131.83 -46.32
CA PRO A 33 38.35 -132.16 -46.58
C PRO A 33 38.75 -131.74 -48.04
N ASP A 34 39.63 -132.31 -48.90
CA ASP A 34 40.70 -133.36 -48.89
C ASP A 34 41.65 -133.25 -50.13
N THR A 35 42.77 -134.01 -50.15
CA THR A 35 43.57 -134.53 -51.31
C THR A 35 44.16 -133.59 -52.39
N SER A 36 45.30 -133.89 -53.09
CA SER A 36 46.44 -134.78 -52.81
C SER A 36 47.61 -134.60 -53.82
N SER A 37 48.86 -134.61 -53.32
CA SER A 37 50.10 -135.16 -53.92
C SER A 37 50.63 -134.78 -55.34
N ALA A 38 51.72 -133.99 -55.34
CA ALA A 38 53.04 -134.28 -55.96
C ALA A 38 53.24 -134.23 -57.52
N PRO A 39 54.49 -134.15 -58.07
CA PRO A 39 55.81 -134.12 -57.39
C PRO A 39 56.82 -133.01 -57.80
N ALA A 40 57.67 -132.65 -56.82
CA ALA A 40 59.11 -132.31 -56.89
C ALA A 40 59.73 -131.41 -57.99
N SER A 41 60.28 -130.27 -57.55
CA SER A 41 61.68 -129.87 -57.85
C SER A 41 62.22 -129.01 -56.69
N GLY A 42 63.55 -128.96 -56.50
CA GLY A 42 64.18 -128.40 -55.29
C GLY A 42 64.69 -126.95 -55.43
N GLY A 43 64.55 -126.16 -54.36
CA GLY A 43 65.15 -124.84 -54.18
C GLY A 43 65.29 -124.53 -52.69
N GLY A 44 66.36 -123.82 -52.29
CA GLY A 44 66.66 -123.58 -50.87
C GLY A 44 65.82 -122.45 -50.27
N SER A 45 65.34 -122.64 -49.04
CA SER A 45 64.63 -121.62 -48.26
C SER A 45 65.55 -120.94 -47.25
N THR A 46 65.50 -119.60 -47.21
CA THR A 46 65.93 -118.81 -46.05
C THR A 46 64.95 -119.01 -44.89
N PRO A 47 65.37 -118.90 -43.62
CA PRO A 47 64.44 -118.86 -42.50
C PRO A 47 63.49 -117.67 -42.65
N THR A 48 62.19 -117.91 -42.51
CA THR A 48 61.16 -116.86 -42.49
C THR A 48 61.07 -116.25 -41.10
N ASP A 49 61.03 -114.92 -41.00
CA ASP A 49 60.74 -114.27 -39.72
C ASP A 49 59.31 -114.55 -39.28
N THR A 50 59.11 -114.68 -37.97
CA THR A 50 57.84 -115.01 -37.31
C THR A 50 57.60 -114.16 -36.07
N THR A 51 58.39 -113.10 -35.87
CA THR A 51 58.35 -112.26 -34.66
C THR A 51 57.34 -111.12 -34.86
N PRO A 52 56.31 -110.97 -34.01
CA PRO A 52 55.41 -109.82 -34.09
C PRO A 52 56.12 -108.52 -33.70
N PRO A 53 56.03 -107.45 -34.52
CA PRO A 53 56.66 -106.17 -34.19
C PRO A 53 55.90 -105.47 -33.05
N THR A 54 56.64 -104.88 -32.11
CA THR A 54 56.10 -104.14 -30.95
C THR A 54 56.29 -102.63 -31.11
N VAL A 55 55.51 -101.84 -30.37
CA VAL A 55 55.65 -100.38 -30.32
C VAL A 55 55.67 -99.87 -28.87
N GLU A 56 56.67 -99.05 -28.56
CA GLU A 56 56.72 -98.20 -27.38
C GLU A 56 56.16 -96.82 -27.71
N ILE A 57 55.44 -96.19 -26.77
CA ILE A 57 54.85 -94.86 -26.95
C ILE A 57 55.31 -93.95 -25.81
N THR A 58 55.99 -92.87 -26.15
CA THR A 58 56.35 -91.76 -25.24
C THR A 58 55.76 -90.46 -25.77
N ASP A 59 55.93 -89.34 -25.05
CA ASP A 59 55.65 -88.00 -25.58
C ASP A 59 56.68 -86.96 -25.12
N ASN A 60 56.43 -85.68 -25.40
CA ASN A 60 57.37 -84.59 -25.19
C ASN A 60 57.15 -83.78 -23.90
N VAL A 61 56.21 -84.19 -23.05
CA VAL A 61 55.94 -83.58 -21.75
C VAL A 61 56.74 -84.31 -20.67
N ALA A 62 57.16 -83.61 -19.63
CA ALA A 62 57.91 -84.21 -18.52
C ALA A 62 56.98 -84.99 -17.58
N ASP A 63 57.45 -86.14 -17.07
CA ASP A 63 56.69 -87.02 -16.17
C ASP A 63 55.98 -86.25 -15.04
N GLY A 64 54.65 -86.39 -14.97
CA GLY A 64 53.82 -85.76 -13.95
C GLY A 64 53.48 -84.28 -14.16
N ALA A 65 54.01 -83.62 -15.19
CA ALA A 65 53.54 -82.30 -15.60
C ALA A 65 52.20 -82.39 -16.36
N LYS A 66 51.46 -81.28 -16.44
CA LYS A 66 50.30 -81.14 -17.33
C LYS A 66 50.69 -80.39 -18.61
N ALA A 67 50.16 -80.82 -19.75
CA ALA A 67 50.30 -80.12 -21.02
C ALA A 67 49.35 -78.93 -21.13
N SER A 68 49.84 -77.74 -21.49
CA SER A 68 49.01 -76.54 -21.72
C SER A 68 48.82 -76.21 -23.21
N GLY A 69 48.94 -77.23 -24.08
CA GLY A 69 48.97 -77.12 -25.53
C GLY A 69 49.29 -78.46 -26.18
N ASP A 70 49.57 -78.45 -27.49
CA ASP A 70 49.79 -79.65 -28.30
C ASP A 70 50.89 -80.58 -27.76
N VAL A 71 50.57 -81.87 -27.67
CA VAL A 71 51.47 -82.96 -27.23
C VAL A 71 51.88 -83.80 -28.44
N THR A 72 53.17 -84.05 -28.59
CA THR A 72 53.76 -84.87 -29.66
C THR A 72 54.13 -86.25 -29.12
N PHE A 73 53.27 -87.23 -29.38
CA PHE A 73 53.52 -88.62 -29.06
C PHE A 73 54.51 -89.23 -30.06
N THR A 74 55.53 -89.92 -29.56
CA THR A 74 56.55 -90.61 -30.34
C THR A 74 56.36 -92.11 -30.22
N PHE A 75 56.28 -92.78 -31.37
CA PHE A 75 56.16 -94.22 -31.50
C PHE A 75 57.52 -94.79 -31.89
N THR A 76 57.99 -95.81 -31.19
CA THR A 76 59.28 -96.48 -31.45
C THR A 76 59.06 -97.97 -31.64
N PHE A 77 59.49 -98.53 -32.78
CA PHE A 77 59.24 -99.93 -33.14
C PHE A 77 60.46 -100.83 -32.87
N SER A 78 60.20 -102.07 -32.47
CA SER A 78 61.22 -103.13 -32.33
C SER A 78 62.04 -103.35 -33.60
N GLU A 79 61.42 -103.14 -34.76
CA GLU A 79 61.95 -103.41 -36.09
C GLU A 79 61.34 -102.54 -37.20
N PRO A 80 61.83 -102.60 -38.45
CA PRO A 80 61.30 -101.81 -39.55
C PRO A 80 59.88 -102.21 -39.96
N VAL A 81 58.90 -101.36 -39.67
CA VAL A 81 57.47 -101.53 -40.05
C VAL A 81 57.12 -100.94 -41.42
N GLY A 82 58.11 -100.41 -42.13
CA GLY A 82 57.94 -99.81 -43.46
C GLY A 82 56.95 -98.64 -43.44
N THR A 83 55.84 -98.79 -44.17
CA THR A 83 54.72 -97.84 -44.24
C THR A 83 53.39 -98.44 -43.74
N SER A 84 53.42 -99.58 -43.05
CA SER A 84 52.21 -100.24 -42.56
C SER A 84 51.50 -99.42 -41.47
N PHE A 85 52.27 -98.86 -40.53
CA PHE A 85 51.77 -97.96 -39.50
C PHE A 85 51.38 -96.60 -40.06
N ASN A 86 50.21 -96.10 -39.65
CA ASN A 86 49.67 -94.82 -40.09
C ASN A 86 48.65 -94.26 -39.08
N ALA A 87 48.21 -93.01 -39.30
CA ALA A 87 47.32 -92.29 -38.39
C ALA A 87 45.96 -92.98 -38.10
N ALA A 88 45.49 -93.89 -38.97
CA ALA A 88 44.26 -94.66 -38.74
C ALA A 88 44.47 -95.88 -37.82
N GLY A 89 45.72 -96.35 -37.65
CA GLY A 89 46.09 -97.40 -36.71
C GLY A 89 46.03 -96.95 -35.24
N ILE A 90 46.13 -95.64 -35.00
CA ILE A 90 46.09 -95.00 -33.68
C ILE A 90 44.65 -94.66 -33.31
N SER A 91 44.31 -94.76 -32.03
CA SER A 91 43.11 -94.16 -31.42
C SER A 91 43.51 -93.13 -30.37
N VAL A 92 42.72 -92.07 -30.22
CA VAL A 92 42.99 -90.93 -29.33
C VAL A 92 41.69 -90.52 -28.63
N SER A 93 41.79 -90.21 -27.35
CA SER A 93 40.74 -89.58 -26.55
C SER A 93 41.33 -88.44 -25.70
N GLY A 94 40.49 -87.50 -25.24
CA GLY A 94 40.94 -86.29 -24.53
C GLY A 94 41.64 -85.23 -25.42
N GLY A 95 41.69 -85.43 -26.74
CA GLY A 95 42.30 -84.52 -27.69
C GLY A 95 42.01 -84.88 -29.14
N THR A 96 42.40 -84.00 -30.06
CA THR A 96 42.20 -84.15 -31.51
C THR A 96 43.52 -84.51 -32.17
N LYS A 97 43.50 -85.50 -33.08
CA LYS A 97 44.67 -85.86 -33.91
C LYS A 97 45.08 -84.70 -34.81
N GLY A 98 46.31 -84.22 -34.66
CA GLY A 98 46.97 -83.29 -35.56
C GLY A 98 47.85 -84.02 -36.58
N ALA A 99 49.03 -83.46 -36.86
CA ALA A 99 49.96 -84.01 -37.84
C ALA A 99 50.53 -85.38 -37.41
N PHE A 100 50.44 -86.37 -38.31
CA PHE A 100 51.14 -87.65 -38.21
C PHE A 100 52.34 -87.65 -39.16
N THR A 101 53.47 -88.25 -38.77
CA THR A 101 54.67 -88.35 -39.61
C THR A 101 55.44 -89.62 -39.32
N MET A 102 55.79 -90.39 -40.35
CA MET A 102 56.80 -91.46 -40.25
C MET A 102 58.18 -90.80 -40.30
N ALA A 103 58.88 -90.74 -39.16
CA ALA A 103 60.22 -90.16 -39.07
C ALA A 103 61.30 -91.11 -39.61
N SER A 104 61.07 -92.42 -39.48
CA SER A 104 61.86 -93.49 -40.13
C SER A 104 61.03 -94.77 -40.22
N THR A 105 61.57 -95.84 -40.79
CA THR A 105 60.92 -97.16 -40.75
C THR A 105 60.80 -97.75 -39.34
N ARG A 106 61.49 -97.18 -38.34
CA ARG A 106 61.49 -97.59 -36.92
C ARG A 106 60.89 -96.56 -35.96
N SER A 107 60.43 -95.41 -36.44
CA SER A 107 59.80 -94.40 -35.57
C SER A 107 58.82 -93.49 -36.31
N ALA A 108 57.74 -93.11 -35.61
CA ALA A 108 56.72 -92.18 -36.08
C ALA A 108 56.35 -91.18 -34.98
N THR A 109 55.71 -90.07 -35.34
CA THR A 109 55.18 -89.08 -34.41
C THR A 109 53.73 -88.73 -34.72
N LEU A 110 52.92 -88.46 -33.69
CA LEU A 110 51.59 -87.89 -33.79
C LEU A 110 51.48 -86.67 -32.86
N VAL A 111 51.22 -85.49 -33.42
CA VAL A 111 50.78 -84.34 -32.64
C VAL A 111 49.31 -84.53 -32.26
N VAL A 112 48.96 -84.26 -31.01
CA VAL A 112 47.59 -84.27 -30.49
C VAL A 112 47.34 -82.96 -29.76
N ALA A 113 46.35 -82.20 -30.23
CA ALA A 113 45.87 -81.02 -29.52
C ALA A 113 44.93 -81.47 -28.39
N PRO A 114 45.20 -81.18 -27.10
CA PRO A 114 44.25 -81.44 -26.02
C PRO A 114 42.91 -80.73 -26.25
N THR A 115 41.84 -81.20 -25.62
CA THR A 115 40.55 -80.48 -25.67
C THR A 115 40.73 -79.06 -25.09
N PRO A 116 40.31 -77.99 -25.77
CA PRO A 116 40.43 -76.61 -25.26
C PRO A 116 39.58 -76.36 -24.01
N ASP A 117 39.94 -75.32 -23.25
CA ASP A 117 39.18 -74.80 -22.10
C ASP A 117 38.74 -75.89 -21.10
N SER A 118 39.63 -76.84 -20.81
CA SER A 118 39.34 -77.99 -19.93
C SER A 118 40.58 -78.64 -19.32
N VAL A 119 40.34 -79.45 -18.27
CA VAL A 119 41.36 -80.28 -17.60
C VAL A 119 41.05 -81.75 -17.87
N GLY A 120 42.07 -82.55 -18.16
CA GLY A 120 41.87 -83.98 -18.42
C GLY A 120 43.15 -84.75 -18.71
N SER A 121 43.02 -85.84 -19.46
CA SER A 121 44.14 -86.63 -19.98
C SER A 121 43.92 -86.94 -21.46
N ILE A 122 44.92 -86.67 -22.28
CA ILE A 122 45.01 -87.28 -23.61
C ILE A 122 45.38 -88.75 -23.37
N THR A 123 44.67 -89.68 -23.98
CA THR A 123 45.07 -91.11 -24.00
C THR A 123 45.18 -91.57 -25.44
N VAL A 124 46.36 -92.06 -25.81
CA VAL A 124 46.72 -92.56 -27.14
C VAL A 124 46.86 -94.07 -27.06
N THR A 125 46.24 -94.80 -27.99
CA THR A 125 46.20 -96.26 -27.97
C THR A 125 46.38 -96.84 -29.38
N VAL A 126 47.34 -97.75 -29.53
CA VAL A 126 47.55 -98.57 -30.73
C VAL A 126 47.15 -100.00 -30.37
N GLY A 127 46.07 -100.50 -30.95
CA GLY A 127 45.58 -101.87 -30.73
C GLY A 127 46.34 -102.94 -31.54
N PRO A 128 45.91 -104.20 -31.48
CA PRO A 128 46.45 -105.27 -32.33
C PRO A 128 46.09 -105.07 -33.81
N GLY A 129 46.93 -105.61 -34.70
CA GLY A 129 46.69 -105.65 -36.15
C GLY A 129 46.64 -104.27 -36.81
N LYS A 130 47.46 -103.32 -36.34
CA LYS A 130 47.53 -101.93 -36.82
C LYS A 130 48.80 -101.62 -37.60
N PHE A 131 49.82 -102.47 -37.51
CA PHE A 131 51.02 -102.43 -38.32
C PHE A 131 51.63 -103.84 -38.45
N PHE A 132 52.53 -103.99 -39.42
CA PHE A 132 53.27 -105.22 -39.71
C PHE A 132 54.71 -104.92 -40.16
N ASP A 133 55.57 -105.93 -40.02
CA ASP A 133 56.99 -105.91 -40.40
C ASP A 133 57.21 -106.19 -41.91
N ALA A 134 58.46 -106.46 -42.32
CA ALA A 134 58.78 -106.83 -43.71
C ALA A 134 58.40 -108.28 -44.09
N ALA A 135 58.08 -109.15 -43.12
CA ALA A 135 57.61 -110.51 -43.32
C ALA A 135 56.06 -110.62 -43.33
N ASN A 136 55.37 -109.54 -42.97
CA ASN A 136 53.93 -109.40 -42.72
C ASN A 136 53.43 -110.00 -41.38
N ASN A 137 54.31 -110.13 -40.38
CA ASN A 137 53.90 -110.39 -39.00
C ASN A 137 53.18 -109.14 -38.46
N LEU A 138 51.92 -109.29 -38.03
CA LEU A 138 51.11 -108.21 -37.45
C LEU A 138 51.44 -107.99 -35.98
N ASN A 139 51.33 -106.75 -35.49
CA ASN A 139 51.49 -106.48 -34.06
C ASN A 139 50.35 -107.13 -33.23
N GLU A 140 50.70 -107.94 -32.23
CA GLU A 140 49.72 -108.61 -31.36
C GLU A 140 49.40 -107.81 -30.09
N ALA A 141 50.36 -107.05 -29.58
CA ALA A 141 50.19 -106.26 -28.36
C ALA A 141 49.42 -104.96 -28.60
N THR A 142 48.66 -104.53 -27.58
CA THR A 142 48.15 -103.15 -27.48
C THR A 142 49.16 -102.30 -26.71
N ALA A 143 49.46 -101.11 -27.22
CA ALA A 143 50.30 -100.12 -26.54
C ALA A 143 49.47 -98.86 -26.23
N THR A 144 49.68 -98.27 -25.04
CA THR A 144 48.94 -97.11 -24.55
C THR A 144 49.86 -96.11 -23.87
N ALA A 145 49.72 -94.82 -24.18
CA ALA A 145 50.28 -93.71 -23.41
C ALA A 145 49.16 -92.77 -22.95
N SER A 146 49.36 -92.09 -21.82
CA SER A 146 48.38 -91.14 -21.30
C SER A 146 49.08 -89.95 -20.65
N GLN A 147 48.75 -88.74 -21.10
CA GLN A 147 49.38 -87.49 -20.68
C GLN A 147 48.31 -86.51 -20.17
N ALA A 148 48.48 -86.01 -18.95
CA ALA A 148 47.57 -85.03 -18.35
C ALA A 148 47.64 -83.68 -19.09
N TYR A 149 46.53 -82.95 -19.19
CA TYR A 149 46.50 -81.61 -19.76
C TYR A 149 45.68 -80.64 -18.92
N ASP A 150 46.00 -79.36 -19.11
CA ASP A 150 45.31 -78.21 -18.56
C ASP A 150 45.30 -77.09 -19.59
N THR A 151 44.18 -76.97 -20.32
CA THR A 151 43.96 -75.89 -21.29
C THR A 151 42.98 -74.85 -20.77
N ASP A 152 42.55 -75.00 -19.51
CA ASP A 152 41.52 -74.16 -18.92
C ASP A 152 42.08 -72.77 -18.56
N LYS A 153 41.29 -71.74 -18.85
CA LYS A 153 41.70 -70.34 -18.69
C LYS A 153 41.25 -69.79 -17.34
N PRO A 154 42.10 -69.04 -16.61
CA PRO A 154 41.71 -68.43 -15.34
C PRO A 154 40.41 -67.61 -15.41
N PRO A 155 39.61 -67.57 -14.32
CA PRO A 155 38.38 -66.81 -14.29
C PRO A 155 38.66 -65.31 -14.40
N THR A 156 37.73 -64.59 -15.03
CA THR A 156 37.68 -63.12 -15.00
C THR A 156 36.55 -62.65 -14.11
N VAL A 157 36.69 -61.44 -13.57
CA VAL A 157 35.65 -60.76 -12.80
C VAL A 157 35.38 -59.38 -13.40
N SER A 158 34.12 -59.00 -13.52
CA SER A 158 33.69 -57.61 -13.77
C SER A 158 32.57 -57.21 -12.81
N ILE A 159 32.41 -55.91 -12.59
CA ILE A 159 31.48 -55.37 -11.60
C ILE A 159 30.63 -54.27 -12.26
N THR A 160 29.32 -54.31 -12.02
CA THR A 160 28.37 -53.22 -12.30
C THR A 160 27.57 -52.94 -11.02
N ASP A 161 26.63 -52.01 -11.05
CA ASP A 161 25.63 -51.80 -10.02
C ASP A 161 24.22 -51.60 -10.62
N ASP A 162 23.25 -51.20 -9.80
CA ASP A 162 21.83 -51.02 -10.15
C ASP A 162 21.40 -49.55 -10.32
N VAL A 163 22.32 -48.58 -10.24
CA VAL A 163 22.01 -47.14 -10.30
C VAL A 163 22.38 -46.56 -11.66
N ALA A 164 21.37 -46.29 -12.49
CA ALA A 164 21.54 -45.68 -13.82
C ALA A 164 21.76 -44.15 -13.81
N ALA A 165 22.10 -43.56 -12.66
CA ALA A 165 22.26 -42.13 -12.46
C ALA A 165 23.60 -41.83 -11.76
N ASP A 166 24.24 -40.71 -12.10
CA ASP A 166 25.57 -40.35 -11.60
C ASP A 166 25.66 -40.31 -10.05
N VAL A 167 24.54 -40.11 -9.36
CA VAL A 167 24.46 -40.05 -7.89
C VAL A 167 23.29 -40.87 -7.34
N ALA A 168 23.58 -41.78 -6.42
CA ALA A 168 22.62 -42.63 -5.73
C ALA A 168 22.00 -41.91 -4.50
N THR A 169 20.67 -41.93 -4.38
CA THR A 169 19.94 -41.38 -3.22
C THR A 169 19.57 -42.43 -2.16
N GLY A 170 20.14 -43.63 -2.25
CA GLY A 170 19.83 -44.75 -1.37
C GLY A 170 20.79 -45.94 -1.52
N PRO A 171 20.44 -47.11 -0.98
CA PRO A 171 21.26 -48.32 -1.05
C PRO A 171 21.48 -48.81 -2.49
N VAL A 172 22.70 -49.29 -2.78
CA VAL A 172 23.20 -49.67 -4.11
C VAL A 172 23.56 -51.16 -4.14
N THR A 173 23.23 -51.88 -5.22
CA THR A 173 23.49 -53.31 -5.38
C THR A 173 24.56 -53.58 -6.43
N PHE A 174 25.81 -53.72 -6.01
CA PHE A 174 26.90 -54.12 -6.89
C PHE A 174 26.73 -55.58 -7.33
N THR A 175 26.90 -55.85 -8.62
CA THR A 175 26.77 -57.18 -9.25
C THR A 175 28.10 -57.61 -9.85
N PHE A 176 28.62 -58.74 -9.36
CA PHE A 176 29.89 -59.36 -9.76
C PHE A 176 29.59 -60.45 -10.78
N HIS A 177 30.24 -60.38 -11.95
CA HIS A 177 30.06 -61.29 -13.07
C HIS A 177 31.34 -62.08 -13.33
N PHE A 178 31.21 -63.40 -13.51
CA PHE A 178 32.31 -64.31 -13.83
C PHE A 178 32.08 -64.98 -15.18
N ASN A 179 33.13 -65.07 -16.01
CA ASN A 179 33.06 -65.69 -17.35
C ASN A 179 32.79 -67.21 -17.32
N LYS A 180 32.97 -67.86 -16.18
CA LYS A 180 32.72 -69.29 -15.92
C LYS A 180 32.13 -69.51 -14.53
N ASP A 181 31.72 -70.74 -14.24
CA ASP A 181 31.36 -71.13 -12.87
C ASP A 181 32.61 -71.20 -11.99
N ILE A 182 32.57 -70.51 -10.84
CA ILE A 182 33.64 -70.48 -9.83
C ILE A 182 33.22 -71.20 -8.53
N GLY A 183 32.07 -71.88 -8.55
CA GLY A 183 31.54 -72.65 -7.43
C GLY A 183 31.32 -71.78 -6.19
N SER A 184 32.00 -72.14 -5.11
CA SER A 184 31.91 -71.48 -3.80
C SER A 184 33.16 -70.68 -3.41
N SER A 185 34.09 -70.41 -4.34
CA SER A 185 35.37 -69.76 -4.01
C SER A 185 35.25 -68.28 -3.66
N PHE A 186 34.20 -67.60 -4.13
CA PHE A 186 34.00 -66.16 -3.92
C PHE A 186 32.94 -65.88 -2.84
N THR A 187 33.34 -65.11 -1.83
CA THR A 187 32.55 -64.77 -0.65
C THR A 187 32.57 -63.26 -0.39
N VAL A 188 31.90 -62.80 0.68
CA VAL A 188 31.97 -61.39 1.09
C VAL A 188 33.35 -60.98 1.62
N ALA A 189 34.20 -61.93 2.05
CA ALA A 189 35.57 -61.64 2.51
C ALA A 189 36.52 -61.29 1.34
N ASP A 190 36.16 -61.68 0.12
CA ASP A 190 36.91 -61.47 -1.12
C ASP A 190 36.63 -60.09 -1.76
N ILE A 191 35.80 -59.27 -1.08
CA ILE A 191 35.39 -57.93 -1.51
C ILE A 191 35.91 -56.90 -0.51
N SER A 192 36.80 -56.03 -0.95
CA SER A 192 37.13 -54.80 -0.22
C SER A 192 36.06 -53.73 -0.49
N THR A 193 35.59 -53.04 0.56
CA THR A 193 34.55 -52.01 0.45
C THR A 193 34.94 -50.71 1.15
N ALA A 194 34.48 -49.57 0.64
CA ALA A 194 34.62 -48.27 1.31
C ALA A 194 33.43 -47.35 1.03
N GLY A 195 33.30 -46.28 1.82
CA GLY A 195 32.31 -45.21 1.64
C GLY A 195 30.93 -45.46 2.24
N GLY A 196 30.63 -46.69 2.66
CA GLY A 196 29.37 -47.09 3.28
C GLY A 196 29.46 -48.44 3.98
N SER A 197 28.32 -48.92 4.48
CA SER A 197 28.21 -50.17 5.24
C SER A 197 27.81 -51.36 4.36
N ILE A 198 28.39 -52.53 4.66
CA ILE A 198 28.09 -53.82 4.00
C ILE A 198 26.69 -54.28 4.43
N GLY A 199 25.82 -54.54 3.44
CA GLY A 199 24.53 -55.21 3.62
C GLY A 199 24.59 -56.66 3.13
N THR A 200 23.51 -57.12 2.48
CA THR A 200 23.37 -58.51 2.04
C THR A 200 24.31 -58.85 0.87
N PHE A 201 25.15 -59.87 1.05
CA PHE A 201 25.84 -60.58 -0.03
C PHE A 201 25.04 -61.82 -0.46
N THR A 202 24.92 -62.08 -1.77
CA THR A 202 24.18 -63.22 -2.32
C THR A 202 24.94 -63.86 -3.48
N ARG A 203 25.12 -65.18 -3.47
CA ARG A 203 25.50 -65.95 -4.68
C ARG A 203 24.23 -66.22 -5.48
N VAL A 204 24.12 -65.61 -6.67
CA VAL A 204 22.93 -65.70 -7.54
C VAL A 204 23.02 -66.92 -8.46
N SER A 205 24.22 -67.22 -8.94
CA SER A 205 24.53 -68.38 -9.77
C SER A 205 26.03 -68.70 -9.64
N GLY A 206 26.50 -69.79 -10.26
CA GLY A 206 27.94 -70.05 -10.41
C GLY A 206 28.70 -68.84 -10.98
N ASN A 207 28.14 -68.21 -12.00
CA ASN A 207 28.68 -67.05 -12.72
C ASN A 207 28.38 -65.68 -12.07
N THR A 208 27.58 -65.57 -11.01
CA THR A 208 27.09 -64.25 -10.55
C THR A 208 26.93 -64.14 -9.03
N ALA A 209 27.37 -63.02 -8.46
CA ALA A 209 27.12 -62.64 -7.08
C ALA A 209 26.62 -61.19 -7.00
N THR A 210 25.95 -60.82 -5.91
CA THR A 210 25.56 -59.44 -5.60
C THR A 210 25.97 -59.05 -4.19
N LEU A 211 26.30 -57.77 -3.99
CA LEU A 211 26.50 -57.14 -2.70
C LEU A 211 25.70 -55.84 -2.63
N ARG A 212 24.74 -55.77 -1.70
CA ARG A 212 24.03 -54.53 -1.39
C ARG A 212 24.82 -53.70 -0.39
N MET A 213 25.26 -52.51 -0.80
CA MET A 213 25.90 -51.51 0.04
C MET A 213 24.88 -50.47 0.51
N LEU A 214 24.98 -50.02 1.77
CA LEU A 214 24.17 -48.95 2.33
C LEU A 214 25.07 -47.72 2.53
N PRO A 215 24.83 -46.60 1.83
CA PRO A 215 25.50 -45.33 2.16
C PRO A 215 25.12 -44.87 3.58
N PRO A 216 25.97 -44.07 4.23
CA PRO A 216 25.61 -43.35 5.45
C PRO A 216 24.32 -42.54 5.26
N ALA A 217 23.54 -42.39 6.33
CA ALA A 217 22.43 -41.45 6.36
C ALA A 217 22.96 -40.01 6.42
N ASN A 218 22.29 -39.07 5.77
CA ASN A 218 22.62 -37.65 5.75
C ASN A 218 24.05 -37.31 5.31
N GLY A 219 24.54 -37.94 4.23
CA GLY A 219 25.91 -37.76 3.76
C GLY A 219 26.06 -37.63 2.24
N THR A 220 27.26 -37.21 1.83
CA THR A 220 27.73 -37.25 0.44
C THR A 220 29.08 -37.96 0.36
N GLY A 221 29.35 -38.66 -0.75
CA GLY A 221 30.61 -39.34 -0.98
C GLY A 221 30.53 -40.42 -2.05
N THR A 222 31.49 -41.34 -2.05
CA THR A 222 31.60 -42.42 -3.04
C THR A 222 31.55 -43.78 -2.37
N LEU A 223 30.58 -44.62 -2.71
CA LEU A 223 30.63 -46.05 -2.45
C LEU A 223 31.66 -46.68 -3.41
N SER A 224 32.49 -47.59 -2.92
CA SER A 224 33.37 -48.36 -3.80
C SER A 224 33.57 -49.79 -3.33
N VAL A 225 33.60 -50.71 -4.29
CA VAL A 225 33.89 -52.14 -4.09
C VAL A 225 35.04 -52.58 -4.98
N SER A 226 35.88 -53.51 -4.51
CA SER A 226 36.92 -54.13 -5.34
C SER A 226 37.21 -55.58 -4.95
N VAL A 227 37.56 -56.37 -5.96
CA VAL A 227 38.02 -57.76 -5.88
C VAL A 227 39.46 -57.79 -6.37
N ALA A 228 40.37 -58.41 -5.63
CA ALA A 228 41.80 -58.45 -5.98
C ALA A 228 42.12 -59.57 -6.98
N PRO A 229 43.30 -59.54 -7.64
CA PRO A 229 43.90 -60.73 -8.23
C PRO A 229 44.03 -61.84 -7.18
N GLY A 230 43.70 -63.08 -7.55
CA GLY A 230 43.74 -64.25 -6.68
C GLY A 230 42.49 -64.52 -5.84
N SER A 231 41.56 -63.56 -5.72
CA SER A 231 40.36 -63.64 -4.87
C SER A 231 39.18 -64.44 -5.46
N VAL A 232 39.32 -64.97 -6.69
CA VAL A 232 38.30 -65.80 -7.35
C VAL A 232 39.01 -67.01 -7.94
N ILE A 233 38.62 -68.22 -7.53
CA ILE A 233 39.24 -69.48 -7.98
C ILE A 233 38.19 -70.33 -8.69
N ASP A 234 38.50 -70.84 -9.88
CA ASP A 234 37.56 -71.71 -10.61
C ASP A 234 37.61 -73.19 -10.17
N LEU A 235 36.73 -74.01 -10.75
CA LEU A 235 36.62 -75.44 -10.45
C LEU A 235 37.84 -76.26 -10.90
N ALA A 236 38.73 -75.70 -11.74
CA ALA A 236 40.01 -76.31 -12.11
C ALA A 236 41.15 -75.92 -11.14
N GLY A 237 40.94 -74.89 -10.32
CA GLY A 237 41.91 -74.36 -9.36
C GLY A 237 42.65 -73.11 -9.84
N HIS A 238 42.27 -72.51 -10.97
CA HIS A 238 42.88 -71.29 -11.47
C HIS A 238 42.31 -70.06 -10.78
N ALA A 239 43.20 -69.20 -10.28
CA ALA A 239 42.83 -67.94 -9.64
C ALA A 239 42.84 -66.77 -10.63
N ASN A 240 41.95 -65.79 -10.48
CA ASN A 240 41.83 -64.66 -11.39
C ASN A 240 43.13 -63.81 -11.45
N ILE A 241 43.69 -63.65 -12.65
CA ILE A 241 44.92 -62.87 -12.86
C ILE A 241 44.69 -61.36 -12.66
N VAL A 242 43.48 -60.89 -12.94
CA VAL A 242 43.12 -59.46 -12.89
C VAL A 242 41.94 -59.27 -11.95
N GLY A 243 42.04 -58.27 -11.07
CA GLY A 243 40.96 -57.83 -10.19
C GLY A 243 39.98 -56.87 -10.88
N ALA A 244 38.93 -56.48 -10.19
CA ALA A 244 37.95 -55.50 -10.67
C ALA A 244 37.54 -54.53 -9.57
N SER A 245 37.08 -53.34 -9.95
CA SER A 245 36.57 -52.33 -9.01
C SER A 245 35.45 -51.50 -9.63
N ALA A 246 34.44 -51.17 -8.84
CA ALA A 246 33.38 -50.23 -9.20
C ALA A 246 33.27 -49.10 -8.16
N ARG A 247 32.72 -47.97 -8.60
CA ARG A 247 32.45 -46.78 -7.78
C ARG A 247 31.09 -46.21 -8.15
N GLN A 248 30.32 -45.80 -7.16
CA GLN A 248 29.06 -45.09 -7.33
C GLN A 248 29.02 -43.94 -6.31
N ASP A 249 28.85 -42.71 -6.78
CA ASP A 249 28.67 -41.56 -5.88
C ASP A 249 27.27 -41.59 -5.26
N TYR A 250 27.14 -41.07 -4.04
CA TYR A 250 25.89 -41.01 -3.31
C TYR A 250 25.64 -39.64 -2.67
N ARG A 251 24.36 -39.32 -2.53
CA ARG A 251 23.87 -38.14 -1.82
C ARG A 251 22.58 -38.49 -1.08
N THR A 252 22.65 -38.50 0.24
CA THR A 252 21.61 -38.98 1.16
C THR A 252 21.26 -37.96 2.25
N ASP A 253 21.65 -36.69 2.08
CA ASP A 253 21.18 -35.59 2.89
C ASP A 253 19.67 -35.36 2.71
N ALA A 254 18.96 -35.34 3.85
CA ALA A 254 17.70 -34.63 3.96
C ALA A 254 17.89 -33.15 3.59
N ASP A 255 16.79 -32.40 3.42
CA ASP A 255 16.89 -31.02 2.94
C ASP A 255 17.83 -30.18 3.82
N VAL A 256 18.57 -29.28 3.17
CA VAL A 256 19.52 -28.34 3.80
C VAL A 256 19.14 -26.88 3.50
N THR A 257 17.98 -26.67 2.88
CA THR A 257 17.45 -25.36 2.49
C THR A 257 16.71 -24.74 3.67
N PRO A 258 17.11 -23.55 4.17
CA PRO A 258 16.36 -22.90 5.23
C PRO A 258 15.03 -22.32 4.73
N PRO A 259 13.92 -22.50 5.47
CA PRO A 259 12.64 -21.96 5.07
C PRO A 259 12.63 -20.43 5.15
N THR A 260 12.04 -19.81 4.14
CA THR A 260 11.85 -18.35 4.05
C THR A 260 10.43 -17.96 4.45
N LEU A 261 10.24 -16.72 4.91
CA LEU A 261 8.94 -16.18 5.33
C LEU A 261 8.70 -14.81 4.69
N SER A 262 7.52 -14.65 4.08
CA SER A 262 6.94 -13.36 3.69
C SER A 262 5.70 -13.05 4.56
N ILE A 263 5.50 -11.78 4.90
CA ILE A 263 4.35 -11.33 5.69
C ILE A 263 3.59 -10.26 4.90
N SER A 264 2.27 -10.38 4.86
CA SER A 264 1.33 -9.40 4.31
C SER A 264 0.12 -9.25 5.22
N ASP A 265 -0.84 -8.39 4.90
CA ASP A 265 -2.12 -8.32 5.61
C ASP A 265 -3.30 -8.06 4.63
N ASN A 266 -4.50 -7.83 5.18
CA ASN A 266 -5.74 -7.69 4.41
C ASN A 266 -6.20 -6.24 4.14
N VAL A 267 -5.38 -5.23 4.47
CA VAL A 267 -5.76 -3.81 4.39
C VAL A 267 -5.35 -3.22 3.04
N ALA A 268 -6.33 -2.96 2.18
CA ALA A 268 -6.09 -2.31 0.89
C ALA A 268 -5.96 -0.77 0.98
N THR A 269 -6.28 -0.17 2.13
CA THR A 269 -6.33 1.29 2.33
C THR A 269 -5.74 1.66 3.70
N ASP A 270 -4.58 2.32 3.70
CA ASP A 270 -3.98 2.92 4.89
C ASP A 270 -4.69 4.24 5.25
N PRO A 271 -5.04 4.50 6.52
CA PRO A 271 -4.85 3.65 7.69
C PRO A 271 -6.01 2.67 7.95
N ALA A 272 -5.71 1.56 8.62
CA ALA A 272 -6.71 0.58 9.04
C ALA A 272 -7.62 1.11 10.16
N SER A 273 -8.94 0.97 10.01
CA SER A 273 -9.95 1.42 11.00
C SER A 273 -10.42 0.32 11.97
N GLY A 274 -9.82 -0.87 11.93
CA GLY A 274 -10.25 -2.03 12.72
C GLY A 274 -9.20 -3.15 12.75
N VAL A 275 -9.65 -4.38 13.04
CA VAL A 275 -8.78 -5.57 13.16
C VAL A 275 -8.08 -5.88 11.83
N VAL A 276 -6.77 -6.08 11.89
CA VAL A 276 -5.90 -6.40 10.75
C VAL A 276 -5.46 -7.86 10.83
N THR A 277 -5.66 -8.62 9.77
CA THR A 277 -5.28 -10.04 9.68
C THR A 277 -3.99 -10.18 8.90
N PHE A 278 -2.87 -10.28 9.62
CA PHE A 278 -1.58 -10.61 9.02
C PHE A 278 -1.59 -12.05 8.51
N SER A 279 -0.97 -12.25 7.35
CA SER A 279 -0.83 -13.51 6.62
C SER A 279 0.66 -13.83 6.51
N PHE A 280 1.06 -15.01 6.98
CA PHE A 280 2.44 -15.48 6.99
C PHE A 280 2.54 -16.60 5.96
N THR A 281 3.41 -16.44 4.95
CA THR A 281 3.57 -17.39 3.85
C THR A 281 5.02 -17.84 3.76
N PHE A 282 5.23 -19.15 3.88
CA PHE A 282 6.52 -19.83 3.89
C PHE A 282 6.86 -20.42 2.51
N SER A 283 8.14 -20.70 2.25
CA SER A 283 8.57 -21.43 1.03
C SER A 283 8.16 -22.91 1.02
N GLU A 284 7.93 -23.51 2.19
CA GLU A 284 7.74 -24.95 2.40
C GLU A 284 7.03 -25.24 3.73
N ASP A 285 6.82 -26.52 4.06
CA ASP A 285 6.11 -26.93 5.28
C ASP A 285 7.02 -26.79 6.53
N VAL A 286 6.70 -25.78 7.35
CA VAL A 286 7.30 -25.55 8.68
C VAL A 286 6.71 -26.45 9.78
N GLY A 287 5.80 -27.36 9.41
CA GLY A 287 5.16 -28.31 10.29
C GLY A 287 4.42 -27.62 11.44
N SER A 288 4.94 -27.84 12.65
CA SER A 288 4.46 -27.27 13.91
C SER A 288 5.52 -26.43 14.64
N SER A 289 6.62 -26.07 13.97
CA SER A 289 7.71 -25.28 14.58
C SER A 289 7.32 -23.81 14.79
N PHE A 290 6.48 -23.25 13.90
CA PHE A 290 6.03 -21.87 13.97
C PHE A 290 4.79 -21.74 14.87
N THR A 291 4.92 -20.94 15.93
CA THR A 291 3.92 -20.76 16.98
C THR A 291 3.62 -19.27 17.24
N ALA A 292 2.66 -19.00 18.14
CA ALA A 292 2.37 -17.63 18.57
C ALA A 292 3.48 -17.01 19.43
N GLY A 293 4.44 -17.81 19.94
CA GLY A 293 5.60 -17.30 20.67
C GLY A 293 6.67 -16.66 19.76
N ASP A 294 6.66 -17.03 18.49
CA ASP A 294 7.68 -16.67 17.49
C ASP A 294 7.37 -15.34 16.79
N ILE A 295 6.21 -14.74 17.12
CA ILE A 295 5.69 -13.50 16.55
C ILE A 295 5.69 -12.40 17.62
N THR A 296 6.59 -11.43 17.49
CA THR A 296 6.54 -10.20 18.28
C THR A 296 5.55 -9.23 17.64
N VAL A 297 4.53 -8.81 18.40
CA VAL A 297 3.51 -7.84 17.98
C VAL A 297 3.64 -6.56 18.80
N THR A 298 3.63 -5.41 18.13
CA THR A 298 3.65 -4.08 18.75
C THR A 298 2.57 -3.18 18.15
N GLY A 299 2.14 -2.16 18.89
CA GLY A 299 1.10 -1.22 18.45
C GLY A 299 -0.33 -1.78 18.40
N GLY A 300 -0.54 -3.05 18.76
CA GLY A 300 -1.83 -3.73 18.78
C GLY A 300 -1.77 -5.03 19.61
N SER A 301 -2.93 -5.65 19.84
CA SER A 301 -3.06 -6.91 20.60
C SER A 301 -3.20 -8.09 19.65
N ALA A 302 -2.37 -9.12 19.82
CA ALA A 302 -2.45 -10.36 19.04
C ALA A 302 -3.67 -11.21 19.46
N GLY A 303 -4.39 -11.74 18.48
CA GLY A 303 -5.40 -12.78 18.67
C GLY A 303 -4.83 -14.19 18.48
N THR A 304 -5.68 -15.16 18.12
CA THR A 304 -5.27 -16.55 17.94
C THR A 304 -4.56 -16.78 16.60
N LEU A 305 -3.28 -17.16 16.64
CA LEU A 305 -2.56 -17.66 15.47
C LEU A 305 -3.26 -18.92 14.93
N SER A 306 -3.55 -18.95 13.64
CA SER A 306 -4.29 -20.04 12.98
C SER A 306 -3.52 -20.55 11.76
N ARG A 307 -3.17 -21.84 11.74
CA ARG A 307 -2.61 -22.54 10.56
C ARG A 307 -3.72 -22.71 9.50
N ILE A 308 -3.44 -22.36 8.25
CA ILE A 308 -4.36 -22.62 7.12
C ILE A 308 -4.03 -23.99 6.52
N ASP A 309 -2.76 -24.20 6.21
CA ASP A 309 -2.23 -25.37 5.50
C ASP A 309 -0.76 -25.60 5.87
N ALA A 310 0.02 -26.23 5.00
CA ALA A 310 1.45 -26.48 5.19
C ALA A 310 2.29 -25.18 5.24
N THR A 311 2.00 -24.22 4.38
CA THR A 311 2.87 -23.08 4.09
C THR A 311 2.23 -21.73 4.43
N ALA A 312 0.98 -21.70 4.91
CA ALA A 312 0.28 -20.46 5.27
C ALA A 312 -0.35 -20.46 6.68
N TYR A 313 -0.16 -19.34 7.39
CA TYR A 313 -0.75 -19.05 8.71
C TYR A 313 -1.37 -17.64 8.72
N ARG A 314 -2.32 -17.39 9.64
CA ARG A 314 -2.95 -16.07 9.87
C ARG A 314 -2.96 -15.67 11.34
N LEU A 315 -2.72 -14.38 11.60
CA LEU A 315 -2.86 -13.76 12.92
C LEU A 315 -3.74 -12.50 12.83
N PRO A 316 -4.94 -12.48 13.42
CA PRO A 316 -5.67 -11.23 13.64
C PRO A 316 -4.96 -10.42 14.74
N VAL A 317 -4.73 -9.13 14.47
CA VAL A 317 -4.18 -8.15 15.42
C VAL A 317 -5.19 -7.01 15.56
N THR A 318 -5.57 -6.72 16.79
CA THR A 318 -6.54 -5.66 17.12
C THR A 318 -5.79 -4.39 17.52
N PRO A 319 -5.89 -3.29 16.75
CA PRO A 319 -5.37 -2.00 17.19
C PRO A 319 -6.12 -1.50 18.45
N PRO A 320 -5.48 -0.69 19.31
CA PRO A 320 -6.17 -0.01 20.42
C PRO A 320 -7.35 0.81 19.91
N ALA A 321 -8.45 0.86 20.66
CA ALA A 321 -9.60 1.70 20.32
C ALA A 321 -9.32 3.20 20.53
N ASN A 322 -9.98 4.06 19.74
CA ASN A 322 -9.87 5.52 19.80
C ASN A 322 -8.43 6.06 19.71
N ALA A 323 -7.57 5.41 18.92
CA ALA A 323 -6.16 5.76 18.77
C ALA A 323 -5.69 5.70 17.31
N ALA A 324 -4.61 6.41 17.01
CA ALA A 324 -3.89 6.32 15.75
C ALA A 324 -2.43 5.96 15.98
N GLY A 325 -1.83 5.20 15.08
CA GLY A 325 -0.45 4.73 15.22
C GLY A 325 -0.05 3.73 14.15
N THR A 326 0.90 2.86 14.49
CA THR A 326 1.39 1.78 13.62
C THR A 326 1.42 0.49 14.41
N MET A 327 0.77 -0.55 13.90
CA MET A 327 0.99 -1.93 14.31
C MET A 327 2.18 -2.49 13.55
N GLN A 328 3.00 -3.31 14.21
CA GLN A 328 4.04 -4.10 13.55
C GLN A 328 3.98 -5.54 14.07
N VAL A 329 4.09 -6.49 13.15
CA VAL A 329 4.39 -7.89 13.46
C VAL A 329 5.80 -8.21 12.96
N SER A 330 6.55 -8.99 13.74
CA SER A 330 7.91 -9.40 13.37
C SER A 330 8.22 -10.82 13.85
N VAL A 331 8.99 -11.55 13.05
CA VAL A 331 9.46 -12.91 13.31
C VAL A 331 10.97 -12.89 13.16
N ALA A 332 11.70 -13.39 14.17
CA ALA A 332 13.16 -13.36 14.20
C ALA A 332 13.79 -14.41 13.29
N ALA A 333 15.10 -14.28 13.03
CA ALA A 333 15.90 -15.39 12.50
C ALA A 333 16.06 -16.48 13.57
N GLY A 334 15.95 -17.75 13.18
CA GLY A 334 15.99 -18.90 14.09
C GLY A 334 14.73 -19.11 14.93
N ALA A 335 13.59 -18.54 14.52
CA ALA A 335 12.32 -18.62 15.23
C ALA A 335 11.42 -19.77 14.75
N PHE A 336 11.68 -20.37 13.59
CA PHE A 336 10.98 -21.56 13.11
C PHE A 336 11.88 -22.40 12.19
N SER A 337 11.49 -23.65 11.96
CA SER A 337 12.22 -24.63 11.14
C SER A 337 11.32 -25.40 10.17
N ASP A 338 11.89 -25.93 9.10
CA ASP A 338 11.24 -26.89 8.22
C ASP A 338 11.07 -28.27 8.89
N SER A 339 10.54 -29.25 8.14
CA SER A 339 10.43 -30.65 8.60
C SER A 339 11.76 -31.42 8.71
N SER A 340 12.85 -30.91 8.13
CA SER A 340 14.21 -31.48 8.20
C SER A 340 15.01 -30.96 9.41
N GLY A 341 14.59 -29.83 10.00
CA GLY A 341 15.22 -29.14 11.11
C GLY A 341 15.97 -27.85 10.75
N ASN A 342 15.96 -27.40 9.50
CA ASN A 342 16.65 -26.18 9.07
C ASN A 342 15.96 -24.93 9.63
N PRO A 343 16.62 -24.10 10.44
CA PRO A 343 16.03 -22.88 11.01
C PRO A 343 16.06 -21.71 10.02
N ASN A 344 15.02 -20.88 10.03
CA ASN A 344 14.93 -19.71 9.14
C ASN A 344 16.09 -18.72 9.36
N THR A 345 16.77 -18.32 8.29
CA THR A 345 18.01 -17.53 8.39
C THR A 345 17.80 -16.02 8.44
N ALA A 346 16.63 -15.53 7.98
CA ALA A 346 16.28 -14.12 7.95
C ALA A 346 15.11 -13.80 8.90
N ALA A 347 15.16 -12.61 9.51
CA ALA A 347 14.03 -12.03 10.22
C ALA A 347 13.12 -11.28 9.23
N THR A 348 11.81 -11.41 9.38
CA THR A 348 10.80 -10.74 8.53
C THR A 348 9.87 -9.91 9.41
N SER A 349 9.48 -8.72 8.94
CA SER A 349 8.51 -7.86 9.62
C SER A 349 7.56 -7.18 8.63
N ALA A 350 6.33 -6.93 9.06
CA ALA A 350 5.34 -6.12 8.36
C ALA A 350 4.74 -5.09 9.30
N SER A 351 4.31 -3.96 8.78
CA SER A 351 3.73 -2.87 9.58
C SER A 351 2.56 -2.20 8.86
N GLN A 352 1.45 -2.04 9.58
CA GLN A 352 0.23 -1.39 9.08
C GLN A 352 -0.13 -0.21 9.99
N ARG A 353 -0.33 0.97 9.42
CA ARG A 353 -0.84 2.12 10.18
C ARG A 353 -2.32 1.91 10.50
N PHE A 354 -2.77 2.42 11.64
CA PHE A 354 -4.17 2.38 12.02
C PHE A 354 -4.66 3.74 12.50
N ASP A 355 -5.96 3.95 12.34
CA ASP A 355 -6.71 5.03 12.96
C ASP A 355 -8.10 4.53 13.35
N THR A 356 -8.25 4.14 14.61
CA THR A 356 -9.50 3.67 15.21
C THR A 356 -10.26 4.82 15.89
N ARG A 357 -9.83 6.08 15.68
CA ARG A 357 -10.55 7.24 16.19
C ARG A 357 -11.85 7.40 15.43
N VAL A 358 -12.92 6.98 16.07
CA VAL A 358 -14.28 7.29 15.63
C VAL A 358 -14.45 8.80 15.52
N SER A 359 -15.20 9.27 14.52
CA SER A 359 -15.57 10.68 14.41
C SER A 359 -16.54 11.04 15.53
N SER A 360 -16.00 11.59 16.61
CA SER A 360 -16.70 12.19 17.75
C SER A 360 -17.36 13.52 17.34
N GLY A 361 -18.29 14.03 18.16
CA GLY A 361 -18.82 15.39 18.05
C GLY A 361 -17.70 16.41 18.23
N ASP A 362 -16.98 16.31 19.35
CA ASP A 362 -15.73 17.03 19.56
C ASP A 362 -14.67 16.55 18.56
N THR A 363 -14.04 17.50 17.86
CA THR A 363 -12.89 17.25 16.97
C THR A 363 -11.59 17.85 17.52
N GLY A 364 -11.63 18.42 18.73
CA GLY A 364 -10.52 19.14 19.34
C GLY A 364 -10.22 20.48 18.67
N THR A 365 -11.15 21.03 17.87
CA THR A 365 -10.93 22.29 17.14
C THR A 365 -11.77 23.47 17.68
N CYS A 366 -12.67 23.23 18.62
CA CYS A 366 -13.43 24.25 19.36
C CYS A 366 -12.62 24.93 20.48
N THR A 367 -11.34 25.25 20.24
CA THR A 367 -10.36 25.62 21.29
C THR A 367 -10.32 27.11 21.64
N ALA A 368 -11.05 27.97 20.93
CA ALA A 368 -11.12 29.39 21.17
C ALA A 368 -12.52 29.96 20.87
N ALA A 369 -12.91 31.02 21.58
CA ALA A 369 -14.18 31.69 21.36
C ALA A 369 -14.15 32.57 20.08
N PRO A 370 -15.25 32.66 19.31
CA PRO A 370 -16.56 32.08 19.57
C PRO A 370 -16.67 30.69 18.93
N CYS A 371 -16.63 29.69 19.80
CA CYS A 371 -17.08 28.35 19.51
C CYS A 371 -17.79 27.83 20.76
N ILE A 372 -18.86 27.07 20.59
CA ILE A 372 -19.56 26.41 21.70
C ILE A 372 -19.25 24.91 21.61
N ASP A 373 -18.33 24.49 22.47
CA ASP A 373 -18.12 23.10 22.89
C ASP A 373 -19.29 22.75 23.81
N PHE A 374 -20.07 21.73 23.45
CA PHE A 374 -21.28 21.39 24.19
C PHE A 374 -21.00 20.55 25.45
N ALA A 375 -19.76 20.13 25.70
CA ALA A 375 -19.31 19.60 26.98
C ALA A 375 -19.12 20.69 28.06
N GLY A 376 -19.02 21.97 27.65
CA GLY A 376 -18.77 23.09 28.55
C GLY A 376 -19.84 23.22 29.64
N ALA A 377 -19.45 23.22 30.92
CA ALA A 377 -20.36 23.26 32.07
C ALA A 377 -21.18 24.57 32.22
N SER A 378 -20.89 25.60 31.40
CA SER A 378 -21.65 26.84 31.29
C SER A 378 -22.65 26.86 30.12
N VAL A 379 -22.70 25.80 29.30
CA VAL A 379 -23.68 25.69 28.21
C VAL A 379 -25.03 25.27 28.79
N GLY A 380 -26.06 26.08 28.53
CA GLY A 380 -27.43 25.79 28.93
C GLY A 380 -28.38 25.71 27.74
N TYR A 381 -29.54 25.09 27.98
CA TYR A 381 -30.58 24.89 26.99
C TYR A 381 -31.93 25.39 27.50
N LEU A 382 -32.70 26.06 26.65
CA LEU A 382 -34.07 26.47 26.94
C LEU A 382 -35.01 25.86 25.88
N PRO A 383 -35.61 24.68 26.16
CA PRO A 383 -36.51 24.00 25.23
C PRO A 383 -37.84 24.75 25.07
N PHE A 384 -38.39 24.74 23.86
CA PHE A 384 -39.64 25.41 23.50
C PHE A 384 -40.55 24.54 22.63
N GLU A 385 -41.81 24.97 22.47
CA GLU A 385 -42.81 24.38 21.56
C GLU A 385 -42.99 22.85 21.71
N GLY A 386 -42.82 22.32 22.94
CA GLY A 386 -43.03 20.92 23.27
C GLY A 386 -41.88 19.97 22.90
N LEU A 387 -40.64 20.46 22.78
CA LEU A 387 -39.45 19.58 22.74
C LEU A 387 -39.39 18.72 24.02
N VAL A 388 -39.07 17.42 23.89
CA VAL A 388 -39.18 16.44 25.00
C VAL A 388 -38.03 16.58 26.00
N SER A 389 -36.80 16.78 25.51
CA SER A 389 -35.66 17.21 26.32
C SER A 389 -34.63 17.96 25.47
N ALA A 390 -33.83 18.81 26.13
CA ALA A 390 -32.60 19.38 25.61
C ALA A 390 -31.58 19.36 26.77
N GLU A 391 -30.57 18.50 26.67
CA GLU A 391 -29.71 18.11 27.79
C GLU A 391 -28.28 17.80 27.35
N GLN A 392 -27.31 17.89 28.26
CA GLN A 392 -25.98 17.31 28.03
C GLN A 392 -26.07 15.78 28.15
N SER A 393 -25.59 15.07 27.14
CA SER A 393 -25.55 13.60 27.07
C SER A 393 -24.11 13.12 26.88
N ALA A 394 -23.85 11.84 27.12
CA ALA A 394 -22.73 11.19 26.47
C ALA A 394 -22.88 11.27 24.93
N ASP A 395 -21.77 11.44 24.22
CA ASP A 395 -21.70 11.32 22.77
C ASP A 395 -22.11 9.89 22.33
N PRO A 396 -22.93 9.72 21.26
CA PRO A 396 -23.35 8.40 20.78
C PRO A 396 -22.20 7.47 20.37
N VAL A 397 -21.03 8.02 20.04
CA VAL A 397 -19.90 7.29 19.46
C VAL A 397 -18.68 7.29 20.39
N ASN A 398 -18.53 8.30 21.25
CA ASN A 398 -17.44 8.41 22.22
C ASN A 398 -17.96 8.77 23.62
N ALA A 399 -18.40 7.78 24.41
CA ALA A 399 -19.10 8.02 25.68
C ALA A 399 -18.32 8.83 26.77
N LEU A 400 -17.02 9.07 26.56
CA LEU A 400 -16.20 9.98 27.38
C LEU A 400 -16.45 11.46 27.05
N ASN A 401 -16.81 11.80 25.79
CA ASN A 401 -17.23 13.13 25.38
C ASN A 401 -18.66 13.46 25.89
N LYS A 402 -18.96 14.75 26.01
CA LYS A 402 -20.30 15.27 26.33
C LYS A 402 -20.79 16.21 25.23
N VAL A 403 -22.03 16.02 24.81
CA VAL A 403 -22.63 16.74 23.68
C VAL A 403 -24.06 17.17 24.03
N ALA A 404 -24.60 18.15 23.31
CA ALA A 404 -26.04 18.41 23.42
C ALA A 404 -26.83 17.26 22.78
N LYS A 405 -27.90 16.85 23.44
CA LYS A 405 -28.90 15.90 22.95
C LYS A 405 -30.27 16.54 23.04
N PHE A 406 -30.92 16.70 21.89
CA PHE A 406 -32.28 17.20 21.82
C PHE A 406 -33.21 16.06 21.39
N VAL A 407 -34.27 15.82 22.16
CA VAL A 407 -35.26 14.76 21.88
C VAL A 407 -36.56 15.40 21.41
N LYS A 408 -36.99 15.06 20.20
CA LYS A 408 -38.23 15.55 19.59
C LYS A 408 -39.20 14.39 19.39
N GLY A 409 -40.45 14.58 19.77
CA GLY A 409 -41.47 13.54 19.79
C GLY A 409 -42.83 14.01 19.27
N PRO A 410 -43.82 13.11 19.14
CA PRO A 410 -45.09 13.37 18.46
C PRO A 410 -46.02 14.36 19.18
N ALA A 411 -45.72 14.75 20.42
CA ALA A 411 -46.48 15.73 21.20
C ALA A 411 -45.94 17.17 21.09
N GLY A 412 -44.75 17.37 20.50
CA GLY A 412 -44.19 18.69 20.23
C GLY A 412 -44.62 19.23 18.86
N GLN A 413 -44.37 20.52 18.62
CA GLN A 413 -44.65 21.12 17.31
C GLN A 413 -43.70 20.60 16.22
N PRO A 414 -44.11 20.68 14.92
CA PRO A 414 -43.21 20.46 13.78
C PRO A 414 -41.92 21.29 13.84
N TRP A 415 -41.95 22.47 14.46
CA TRP A 415 -40.82 23.38 14.73
C TRP A 415 -40.32 23.35 16.19
N ALA A 416 -40.57 22.30 16.96
CA ALA A 416 -40.00 22.17 18.30
C ALA A 416 -38.45 22.14 18.27
N GLY A 417 -37.83 22.79 19.26
CA GLY A 417 -36.38 23.03 19.36
C GLY A 417 -35.99 23.64 20.71
N ALA A 418 -34.76 24.14 20.84
CA ALA A 418 -34.30 24.83 22.05
C ALA A 418 -33.30 25.95 21.73
N THR A 419 -33.30 27.01 22.55
CA THR A 419 -32.21 28.01 22.57
C THR A 419 -30.99 27.42 23.27
N VAL A 420 -29.81 27.61 22.70
CA VAL A 420 -28.50 27.34 23.31
C VAL A 420 -27.93 28.66 23.84
N TYR A 421 -27.41 28.66 25.07
CA TYR A 421 -26.79 29.84 25.68
C TYR A 421 -25.52 29.49 26.46
N THR A 422 -24.63 30.48 26.60
CA THR A 422 -23.43 30.41 27.46
C THR A 422 -23.42 31.48 28.55
N ALA A 423 -24.31 32.47 28.47
CA ALA A 423 -24.62 33.42 29.54
C ALA A 423 -26.03 33.18 30.08
N ALA A 424 -26.11 32.61 31.28
CA ALA A 424 -27.39 32.23 31.92
C ALA A 424 -28.22 33.41 32.46
N ALA A 425 -27.69 34.63 32.44
CA ALA A 425 -28.37 35.82 32.97
C ALA A 425 -29.49 36.33 32.04
N ASP A 426 -29.31 36.17 30.73
CA ASP A 426 -30.21 36.63 29.66
C ASP A 426 -30.49 35.54 28.61
N ASN A 427 -29.89 34.35 28.75
CA ASN A 427 -29.90 33.25 27.78
C ASN A 427 -29.23 33.63 26.43
N SER A 428 -28.13 34.39 26.51
CA SER A 428 -27.33 34.78 25.34
C SER A 428 -26.06 33.93 25.14
N VAL A 429 -25.42 34.14 23.99
CA VAL A 429 -24.09 33.65 23.61
C VAL A 429 -23.19 34.83 23.25
N ALA A 430 -21.89 34.59 23.03
CA ALA A 430 -21.01 35.59 22.43
C ALA A 430 -21.56 36.03 21.06
N ALA A 431 -21.51 37.33 20.76
CA ALA A 431 -22.15 37.91 19.57
C ALA A 431 -21.63 37.31 18.25
N VAL A 432 -22.56 37.01 17.34
CA VAL A 432 -22.34 36.36 16.06
C VAL A 432 -21.93 37.40 15.01
N GLY A 433 -20.66 37.40 14.63
CA GLY A 433 -20.13 38.24 13.56
C GLY A 433 -20.54 37.72 12.18
N LEU A 434 -21.32 38.52 11.46
CA LEU A 434 -21.81 38.22 10.10
C LEU A 434 -21.23 39.16 9.03
N SER A 435 -20.24 39.97 9.41
CA SER A 435 -19.58 40.98 8.56
C SER A 435 -18.46 40.42 7.68
N THR A 436 -17.78 39.35 8.14
CA THR A 436 -16.63 38.72 7.46
C THR A 436 -16.96 37.34 6.89
N SER A 437 -17.77 36.55 7.60
CA SER A 437 -18.36 35.30 7.14
C SER A 437 -19.83 35.28 7.56
N LYS A 438 -20.71 34.81 6.68
CA LYS A 438 -22.11 34.51 7.01
C LYS A 438 -22.38 33.00 7.14
N LEU A 439 -21.32 32.20 7.11
CA LEU A 439 -21.39 30.76 7.28
C LEU A 439 -21.16 30.40 8.74
N ILE A 440 -22.12 29.73 9.36
CA ILE A 440 -22.01 29.11 10.68
C ILE A 440 -21.93 27.59 10.49
N THR A 441 -21.06 26.90 11.22
CA THR A 441 -20.95 25.44 11.15
C THR A 441 -21.24 24.78 12.49
N LEU A 442 -21.82 23.59 12.45
CA LEU A 442 -22.26 22.83 13.62
C LEU A 442 -22.08 21.33 13.33
N ARG A 443 -21.51 20.56 14.27
CA ARG A 443 -21.50 19.10 14.15
C ARG A 443 -22.84 18.53 14.57
N VAL A 444 -23.33 17.56 13.80
CA VAL A 444 -24.65 16.96 14.00
C VAL A 444 -24.56 15.45 13.89
N TYR A 445 -25.22 14.73 14.81
CA TYR A 445 -25.51 13.31 14.70
C TYR A 445 -27.02 13.11 14.63
N ALA A 446 -27.50 12.51 13.54
CA ALA A 446 -28.91 12.20 13.31
C ALA A 446 -29.12 10.70 13.04
N GLN A 447 -30.30 10.19 13.40
CA GLN A 447 -30.66 8.78 13.18
C GLN A 447 -31.00 8.46 11.71
N ALA A 448 -31.17 9.48 10.86
CA ALA A 448 -31.52 9.36 9.46
C ALA A 448 -30.99 10.56 8.67
N ALA A 449 -30.60 10.33 7.41
CA ALA A 449 -30.27 11.36 6.44
C ALA A 449 -31.55 12.02 5.87
N GLY A 450 -31.39 13.15 5.17
CA GLY A 450 -32.49 13.96 4.62
C GLY A 450 -33.27 14.80 5.63
N GLN A 451 -32.93 14.73 6.93
CA GLN A 451 -33.59 15.50 7.98
C GLN A 451 -33.09 16.95 7.95
N THR A 452 -34.00 17.91 7.78
CA THR A 452 -33.68 19.34 7.93
C THR A 452 -33.36 19.67 9.38
N VAL A 453 -32.24 20.34 9.62
CA VAL A 453 -31.99 21.13 10.84
C VAL A 453 -32.14 22.60 10.45
N ARG A 454 -32.94 23.35 11.20
CA ARG A 454 -32.98 24.83 11.11
C ARG A 454 -32.18 25.43 12.26
N MET A 455 -31.46 26.50 11.99
CA MET A 455 -30.80 27.36 12.96
C MET A 455 -31.41 28.75 12.88
N LYS A 456 -31.87 29.28 14.01
CA LYS A 456 -32.24 30.69 14.16
C LYS A 456 -31.16 31.41 14.94
N ILE A 457 -30.73 32.57 14.46
CA ILE A 457 -29.91 33.51 15.21
C ILE A 457 -30.70 34.81 15.37
N GLU A 458 -30.73 35.35 16.59
CA GLU A 458 -31.61 36.48 16.94
C GLU A 458 -30.94 37.42 17.95
N SER A 459 -31.45 38.64 18.07
CA SER A 459 -31.03 39.56 19.13
C SER A 459 -31.73 39.18 20.45
N ALA A 460 -30.97 39.04 21.53
CA ALA A 460 -31.53 38.75 22.86
C ALA A 460 -32.41 39.90 23.39
N THR A 461 -32.20 41.12 22.91
CA THR A 461 -32.97 42.33 23.27
C THR A 461 -34.10 42.67 22.32
N ASP A 462 -34.12 42.10 21.10
CA ASP A 462 -35.19 42.30 20.11
C ASP A 462 -35.46 41.01 19.31
N PRO A 463 -36.49 40.23 19.64
CA PRO A 463 -36.81 38.98 18.94
C PRO A 463 -37.38 39.18 17.52
N LEU A 464 -37.67 40.42 17.10
CA LEU A 464 -38.01 40.74 15.71
C LEU A 464 -36.76 40.89 14.82
N THR A 465 -35.61 41.18 15.43
CA THR A 465 -34.30 41.16 14.76
C THR A 465 -33.77 39.71 14.77
N PHE A 466 -33.96 39.00 13.66
CA PHE A 466 -33.51 37.62 13.52
C PHE A 466 -33.18 37.21 12.08
N LEU A 467 -32.53 36.06 11.98
CA LEU A 467 -32.20 35.33 10.76
C LEU A 467 -32.42 33.83 10.98
N GLU A 468 -32.88 33.12 9.95
CA GLU A 468 -33.00 31.66 9.94
C GLU A 468 -32.30 31.07 8.71
N ALA A 469 -31.57 29.97 8.90
CA ALA A 469 -30.95 29.19 7.85
C ALA A 469 -31.17 27.69 8.08
N GLU A 470 -31.09 26.90 7.00
CA GLU A 470 -31.36 25.46 7.03
C GLU A 470 -30.22 24.67 6.39
N ALA A 471 -30.00 23.47 6.92
CA ALA A 471 -29.12 22.46 6.35
C ALA A 471 -29.78 21.07 6.49
N GLN A 472 -29.55 20.17 5.54
CA GLN A 472 -30.03 18.79 5.62
C GLN A 472 -28.88 17.85 5.98
N THR A 473 -29.17 16.88 6.85
CA THR A 473 -28.25 15.79 7.19
C THR A 473 -27.97 14.89 5.99
N SER A 474 -26.70 14.69 5.64
CA SER A 474 -26.27 13.72 4.63
C SER A 474 -26.06 12.31 5.21
N GLN A 475 -25.87 12.19 6.53
CA GLN A 475 -25.52 10.93 7.20
C GLN A 475 -26.67 10.38 8.05
N ALA A 476 -26.61 9.07 8.33
CA ALA A 476 -27.48 8.39 9.28
C ALA A 476 -26.61 7.57 10.24
N GLY A 477 -26.76 7.80 11.55
CA GLY A 477 -25.99 7.09 12.59
C GLY A 477 -24.51 7.50 12.71
N ALA A 478 -24.13 8.66 12.18
CA ALA A 478 -22.76 9.19 12.23
C ALA A 478 -22.75 10.71 12.45
N TRP A 479 -21.61 11.24 12.93
CA TRP A 479 -21.37 12.68 13.06
C TRP A 479 -20.93 13.29 11.72
N GLU A 480 -21.68 14.29 11.26
CA GLU A 480 -21.31 15.15 10.12
C GLU A 480 -21.11 16.61 10.55
N THR A 481 -20.85 17.51 9.61
CA THR A 481 -20.78 18.96 9.87
C THR A 481 -21.73 19.67 8.93
N LEU A 482 -22.78 20.26 9.50
CA LEU A 482 -23.73 21.06 8.73
C LEU A 482 -23.27 22.51 8.67
N SER A 483 -23.46 23.12 7.50
CA SER A 483 -23.11 24.50 7.21
C SER A 483 -24.37 25.31 6.94
N PHE A 484 -24.57 26.37 7.72
CA PHE A 484 -25.75 27.23 7.71
C PHE A 484 -25.36 28.56 7.06
N ASP A 485 -25.88 28.84 5.87
CA ASP A 485 -25.57 30.05 5.12
C ASP A 485 -26.59 31.17 5.41
N PHE A 486 -26.13 32.18 6.14
CA PHE A 486 -26.89 33.40 6.43
C PHE A 486 -26.67 34.52 5.40
N ALA A 487 -25.98 34.26 4.28
CA ALA A 487 -26.00 35.14 3.11
C ALA A 487 -27.32 35.02 2.33
N ALA A 488 -27.94 33.84 2.34
CA ALA A 488 -29.25 33.54 1.75
C ALA A 488 -30.21 32.91 2.78
N PRO A 489 -30.61 33.65 3.84
CA PRO A 489 -31.45 33.13 4.91
C PRO A 489 -32.86 32.75 4.42
N VAL A 490 -33.44 31.70 5.01
CA VAL A 490 -34.81 31.24 4.69
C VAL A 490 -35.90 32.11 5.34
N ALA A 491 -35.55 32.87 6.38
CA ALA A 491 -36.39 33.92 6.98
C ALA A 491 -35.52 34.99 7.68
N GLY A 492 -36.08 36.19 7.82
CA GLY A 492 -35.36 37.36 8.35
C GLY A 492 -34.53 38.08 7.28
N SER A 493 -33.80 39.13 7.69
CA SER A 493 -32.85 39.86 6.84
C SER A 493 -31.69 40.38 7.68
N TYR A 494 -30.48 40.42 7.11
CA TYR A 494 -29.28 40.79 7.85
C TYR A 494 -29.17 42.31 7.94
N ASP A 495 -29.53 42.84 9.11
CA ASP A 495 -29.18 44.20 9.51
C ASP A 495 -27.78 44.22 10.15
N PRO A 496 -26.77 44.89 9.55
CA PRO A 496 -25.44 45.06 10.13
C PRO A 496 -25.38 46.09 11.28
N CYS A 497 -26.47 46.81 11.57
CA CYS A 497 -26.56 47.71 12.72
C CYS A 497 -26.94 46.97 14.02
N LYS A 498 -27.08 45.64 13.99
CA LYS A 498 -27.71 44.82 15.03
C LYS A 498 -26.82 43.69 15.54
N THR A 499 -26.86 43.48 16.85
CA THR A 499 -26.21 42.35 17.52
C THR A 499 -27.10 41.12 17.53
N TYR A 500 -26.64 40.03 16.93
CA TYR A 500 -27.23 38.69 17.03
C TYR A 500 -26.45 37.92 18.11
N ASN A 501 -27.08 37.62 19.24
CA ASN A 501 -26.41 37.02 20.40
C ASN A 501 -27.27 35.94 21.10
N LYS A 502 -28.24 35.36 20.40
CA LYS A 502 -29.05 34.23 20.86
C LYS A 502 -29.22 33.25 19.71
N ILE A 503 -29.02 31.96 19.96
CA ILE A 503 -29.04 30.92 18.93
C ILE A 503 -30.04 29.83 19.33
N SER A 504 -30.92 29.44 18.42
CA SER A 504 -31.90 28.37 18.63
C SER A 504 -31.78 27.29 17.55
N LEU A 505 -31.72 26.03 17.99
CA LEU A 505 -31.55 24.86 17.12
C LEU A 505 -32.85 24.05 17.05
N PHE A 506 -33.23 23.69 15.83
CA PHE A 506 -34.49 23.04 15.49
C PHE A 506 -34.19 21.69 14.83
N PRO A 507 -33.99 20.61 15.61
CA PRO A 507 -33.77 19.27 15.07
C PRO A 507 -35.01 18.83 14.30
N GLN A 508 -34.83 18.24 13.11
CA GLN A 508 -35.92 17.71 12.29
C GLN A 508 -37.01 18.77 12.10
N PHE A 509 -36.62 19.93 11.56
CA PHE A 509 -37.52 21.05 11.30
C PHE A 509 -38.53 20.66 10.21
N SER A 510 -39.80 20.96 10.48
CA SER A 510 -40.93 20.67 9.62
C SER A 510 -42.00 21.76 9.81
N VAL A 511 -42.87 21.92 8.82
CA VAL A 511 -44.08 22.76 8.90
C VAL A 511 -45.38 21.96 8.76
N THR A 512 -45.29 20.64 8.60
CA THR A 512 -46.44 19.76 8.31
C THR A 512 -46.80 18.82 9.46
N ALA A 513 -45.80 18.19 10.10
CA ALA A 513 -46.00 17.24 11.19
C ALA A 513 -44.72 17.07 12.04
N PRO A 514 -44.85 16.76 13.35
CA PRO A 514 -43.74 16.28 14.19
C PRO A 514 -43.37 14.81 13.87
N PRO A 515 -42.22 14.30 14.34
CA PRO A 515 -41.85 12.90 14.15
C PRO A 515 -42.81 11.96 14.89
N ALA A 516 -43.12 10.81 14.29
CA ALA A 516 -44.07 9.82 14.82
C ALA A 516 -43.62 9.11 16.11
N THR A 517 -42.34 9.22 16.48
CA THR A 517 -41.74 8.66 17.71
C THR A 517 -40.71 9.64 18.28
N ASN A 518 -40.19 9.36 19.48
CA ASN A 518 -39.16 10.19 20.11
C ASN A 518 -37.79 9.98 19.43
N THR A 519 -37.42 10.87 18.51
CA THR A 519 -36.11 10.85 17.83
C THR A 519 -35.12 11.75 18.54
N SER A 520 -33.91 11.24 18.82
CA SER A 520 -32.79 12.01 19.36
C SER A 520 -31.88 12.55 18.25
N THR A 521 -31.56 13.84 18.31
CA THR A 521 -30.50 14.48 17.50
C THR A 521 -29.46 15.04 18.45
N TYR A 522 -28.18 14.87 18.12
CA TYR A 522 -27.07 15.36 18.94
C TYR A 522 -26.29 16.46 18.22
N PHE A 523 -25.72 17.39 18.98
CA PHE A 523 -25.09 18.61 18.50
C PHE A 523 -23.78 18.86 19.23
N ASP A 524 -22.73 19.24 18.49
CA ASP A 524 -21.44 19.63 19.05
C ASP A 524 -20.71 20.70 18.19
N GLU A 525 -19.66 21.32 18.75
CA GLU A 525 -18.79 22.34 18.14
C GLU A 525 -19.50 23.38 17.24
N LEU A 526 -20.37 24.22 17.81
CA LEU A 526 -20.98 25.33 17.06
C LEU A 526 -19.96 26.45 16.83
N LYS A 527 -19.57 26.69 15.57
CA LYS A 527 -18.49 27.59 15.15
C LYS A 527 -19.02 28.75 14.31
N TYR A 528 -18.70 29.98 14.71
CA TYR A 528 -19.05 31.21 14.02
C TYR A 528 -17.98 32.28 14.22
N ALA A 529 -17.95 33.31 13.36
CA ALA A 529 -17.00 34.41 13.52
C ALA A 529 -17.39 35.31 14.70
N ALA A 530 -16.41 35.90 15.38
CA ALA A 530 -16.69 36.89 16.42
C ALA A 530 -17.27 38.15 15.79
N ASP A 531 -18.28 38.75 16.44
CA ASP A 531 -18.53 40.16 16.21
C ASP A 531 -17.36 40.97 16.78
N THR A 532 -16.52 41.48 15.88
CA THR A 532 -15.41 42.38 16.21
C THR A 532 -15.86 43.85 16.24
N GLY A 533 -17.16 44.12 16.06
CA GLY A 533 -17.79 45.40 16.33
C GLY A 533 -17.71 45.77 17.81
N GLY A 534 -16.87 46.76 18.12
CA GLY A 534 -16.58 47.16 19.49
C GLY A 534 -17.71 47.91 20.19
N GLY A 535 -18.64 47.17 20.81
CA GLY A 535 -19.58 47.69 21.81
C GLY A 535 -21.05 47.70 21.36
N GLY A 536 -21.93 47.17 22.20
CA GLY A 536 -23.37 47.09 21.91
C GLY A 536 -24.07 48.46 21.94
N GLY A 537 -24.83 48.75 20.89
CA GLY A 537 -25.70 49.91 20.76
C GLY A 537 -26.13 50.13 19.31
N ASP A 538 -27.44 50.31 19.06
CA ASP A 538 -28.07 50.39 17.72
C ASP A 538 -27.47 51.48 16.81
N SER A 539 -26.36 51.19 16.13
CA SER A 539 -25.68 52.16 15.28
C SER A 539 -24.80 51.52 14.21
N CYS A 540 -25.23 51.62 12.96
CA CYS A 540 -24.33 51.45 11.80
C CYS A 540 -23.32 52.62 11.77
N GLY A 541 -22.23 52.49 12.50
CA GLY A 541 -21.15 53.48 12.54
C GLY A 541 -20.18 53.33 11.36
N VAL A 542 -20.48 53.97 10.22
CA VAL A 542 -19.53 54.13 9.10
C VAL A 542 -18.45 55.18 9.43
N GLY A 543 -17.67 54.92 10.48
CA GLY A 543 -16.60 55.80 10.96
C GLY A 543 -17.06 57.21 11.35
N LEU A 544 -18.34 57.37 11.71
CA LEU A 544 -18.99 58.69 11.77
C LEU A 544 -18.35 59.64 12.78
N ILE A 545 -18.03 60.83 12.30
CA ILE A 545 -17.36 61.91 13.03
C ILE A 545 -18.40 62.69 13.83
N ASP A 546 -18.18 62.80 15.14
CA ASP A 546 -19.02 63.60 16.03
C ASP A 546 -18.63 65.08 15.95
N LEU A 547 -19.56 65.92 15.50
CA LEU A 547 -19.32 67.36 15.29
C LEU A 547 -19.16 68.11 16.62
N VAL A 548 -17.97 68.64 16.89
CA VAL A 548 -17.69 69.45 18.09
C VAL A 548 -18.54 70.72 18.07
N GLY A 549 -19.49 70.82 19.01
CA GLY A 549 -20.43 71.94 19.06
C GLY A 549 -21.36 72.05 17.85
N GLY A 550 -21.49 70.99 17.05
CA GLY A 550 -22.25 70.98 15.79
C GLY A 550 -21.54 71.62 14.60
N GLN A 551 -20.28 72.06 14.71
CA GLN A 551 -19.55 72.66 13.60
C GLN A 551 -19.24 71.63 12.51
N PHE A 552 -19.60 71.95 11.27
CA PHE A 552 -19.27 71.16 10.07
C PHE A 552 -18.17 71.86 9.25
N ALA A 553 -18.22 73.20 9.18
CA ALA A 553 -17.15 74.06 8.69
C ALA A 553 -17.25 75.45 9.35
N SER A 554 -16.16 75.99 9.92
CA SER A 554 -16.19 77.29 10.63
C SER A 554 -15.45 78.43 9.93
N SER A 555 -14.44 78.11 9.12
CA SER A 555 -13.70 79.02 8.24
C SER A 555 -12.97 78.22 7.16
N TYR A 556 -12.42 78.89 6.14
CA TYR A 556 -11.74 78.23 5.01
C TYR A 556 -10.36 78.84 4.74
N ALA A 557 -9.41 78.01 4.31
CA ALA A 557 -8.05 78.40 3.96
C ALA A 557 -7.56 77.63 2.71
N ALA A 558 -6.56 78.19 2.02
CA ALA A 558 -5.91 77.53 0.90
C ALA A 558 -4.93 76.47 1.40
N SER A 559 -4.98 75.28 0.81
CA SER A 559 -4.07 74.16 1.07
C SER A 559 -3.62 73.55 -0.25
N GLY A 560 -2.45 73.99 -0.74
CA GLY A 560 -2.00 73.69 -2.09
C GLY A 560 -2.96 74.27 -3.14
N ASN A 561 -3.46 73.40 -4.03
CA ASN A 561 -4.43 73.77 -5.07
C ASN A 561 -5.90 73.64 -4.61
N ALA A 562 -6.15 73.21 -3.37
CA ALA A 562 -7.49 73.03 -2.82
C ALA A 562 -7.82 74.08 -1.76
N TRP A 563 -9.10 74.28 -1.49
CA TRP A 563 -9.60 75.03 -0.34
C TRP A 563 -10.17 74.05 0.67
N VAL A 564 -9.90 74.27 1.95
CA VAL A 564 -10.22 73.32 3.03
C VAL A 564 -10.78 74.10 4.22
N SER A 565 -11.78 73.54 4.90
CA SER A 565 -12.30 74.10 6.15
C SER A 565 -11.28 73.98 7.30
N ALA A 566 -11.45 74.77 8.37
CA ALA A 566 -10.66 74.62 9.60
C ALA A 566 -10.79 73.22 10.23
N GLU A 567 -11.91 72.56 9.97
CA GLU A 567 -12.25 71.19 10.36
C GLU A 567 -11.68 70.12 9.40
N GLY A 568 -10.96 70.53 8.34
CA GLY A 568 -10.25 69.63 7.43
C GLY A 568 -11.09 69.01 6.31
N GLY A 569 -12.24 69.57 5.98
CA GLY A 569 -13.08 69.14 4.85
C GLY A 569 -12.80 69.95 3.58
N ASP A 570 -12.61 69.28 2.44
CA ASP A 570 -12.39 69.94 1.14
C ASP A 570 -13.62 70.78 0.73
N ALA A 571 -13.37 71.92 0.13
CA ALA A 571 -14.38 72.76 -0.52
C ALA A 571 -14.32 72.61 -2.05
N ILE A 572 -15.48 72.48 -2.69
CA ILE A 572 -15.67 72.05 -4.08
C ILE A 572 -16.59 73.05 -4.80
N THR A 573 -16.38 73.27 -6.10
CA THR A 573 -17.31 74.01 -6.97
C THR A 573 -17.89 73.12 -8.07
N TYR A 574 -19.18 73.27 -8.35
CA TYR A 574 -19.84 72.68 -9.53
C TYR A 574 -20.39 73.79 -10.43
N ILE A 575 -20.29 73.59 -11.74
CA ILE A 575 -20.60 74.60 -12.75
C ILE A 575 -21.29 73.92 -13.93
N ASP A 576 -22.21 74.63 -14.56
CA ASP A 576 -22.64 74.31 -15.92
C ASP A 576 -21.54 74.69 -16.93
N ASP A 577 -20.94 73.68 -17.57
CA ASP A 577 -19.91 73.85 -18.61
C ASP A 577 -20.51 73.98 -20.03
N SER A 578 -21.83 73.85 -20.19
CA SER A 578 -22.53 74.05 -21.47
C SER A 578 -22.66 75.52 -21.88
N VAL A 579 -22.31 76.46 -20.99
CA VAL A 579 -22.26 77.90 -21.24
C VAL A 579 -20.85 78.45 -21.06
N ALA A 580 -20.53 79.57 -21.71
CA ALA A 580 -19.24 80.23 -21.53
C ALA A 580 -19.12 80.83 -20.11
N THR A 581 -18.38 80.14 -19.25
CA THR A 581 -18.08 80.55 -17.88
C THR A 581 -16.94 81.56 -17.84
N GLN A 582 -16.86 82.38 -16.78
CA GLN A 582 -15.73 83.27 -16.57
C GLN A 582 -15.21 83.13 -15.14
N TYR A 583 -14.06 82.47 -14.99
CA TYR A 583 -13.39 82.34 -13.70
C TYR A 583 -12.70 83.67 -13.35
N TRP A 584 -13.27 84.41 -12.41
CA TRP A 584 -12.66 85.64 -11.90
C TRP A 584 -11.88 85.42 -10.59
N TRP A 585 -12.43 84.68 -9.62
CA TRP A 585 -11.69 84.20 -8.44
C TRP A 585 -12.10 82.77 -8.08
N GLY A 586 -11.25 82.10 -7.30
CA GLY A 586 -11.59 80.90 -6.55
C GLY A 586 -10.88 80.92 -5.20
N GLY A 587 -11.65 81.05 -4.11
CA GLY A 587 -11.11 81.09 -2.75
C GLY A 587 -11.91 81.93 -1.76
N VAL A 588 -11.23 82.43 -0.72
CA VAL A 588 -11.79 83.41 0.21
C VAL A 588 -11.85 84.78 -0.47
N ALA A 589 -12.97 85.49 -0.31
CA ALA A 589 -13.14 86.84 -0.84
C ALA A 589 -12.06 87.81 -0.29
N PRO A 590 -11.42 88.64 -1.13
CA PRO A 590 -10.37 89.54 -0.67
C PRO A 590 -10.96 90.67 0.19
N GLY A 591 -10.38 90.88 1.37
CA GLY A 591 -10.82 91.86 2.38
C GLY A 591 -10.68 93.35 2.01
N SER A 592 -10.64 93.66 0.70
CA SER A 592 -10.91 94.99 0.16
C SER A 592 -12.39 95.21 -0.16
N ASP A 593 -13.16 94.13 -0.35
CA ASP A 593 -14.63 94.17 -0.26
C ASP A 593 -15.05 93.96 1.20
N THR A 594 -16.28 94.33 1.54
CA THR A 594 -16.84 94.32 2.91
C THR A 594 -17.25 92.93 3.42
N THR A 595 -16.73 91.87 2.79
CA THR A 595 -16.97 90.48 3.16
C THR A 595 -16.35 90.15 4.53
N PRO A 596 -17.05 89.44 5.43
CA PRO A 596 -16.43 88.84 6.58
C PRO A 596 -15.38 87.81 6.14
N ALA A 597 -14.30 87.68 6.90
CA ALA A 597 -13.48 86.48 6.84
C ALA A 597 -14.35 85.23 7.11
N ASN A 598 -13.89 84.05 6.67
CA ASN A 598 -14.52 82.73 6.85
C ASN A 598 -15.54 82.28 5.76
N TYR A 599 -15.52 82.86 4.56
CA TYR A 599 -16.33 82.42 3.41
C TYR A 599 -15.49 81.78 2.29
N TYR A 600 -16.07 80.81 1.57
CA TYR A 600 -15.51 80.17 0.38
C TYR A 600 -16.36 80.46 -0.86
N PHE A 601 -15.72 80.87 -1.97
CA PHE A 601 -16.36 81.27 -3.23
C PHE A 601 -16.62 80.09 -4.18
N GLY A 602 -17.84 80.03 -4.71
CA GLY A 602 -18.28 79.24 -5.86
C GLY A 602 -18.42 80.07 -7.14
N TYR A 603 -18.10 79.42 -8.26
CA TYR A 603 -17.92 79.99 -9.61
C TYR A 603 -19.04 80.92 -10.15
N GLY A 604 -18.66 81.73 -11.14
CA GLY A 604 -19.52 82.68 -11.85
C GLY A 604 -19.74 82.38 -13.33
N ILE A 605 -20.84 82.93 -13.87
CA ILE A 605 -21.27 82.78 -15.27
C ILE A 605 -21.54 84.18 -15.84
N ASN A 606 -21.00 84.49 -17.02
CA ASN A 606 -21.03 85.83 -17.61
C ASN A 606 -21.54 85.82 -19.07
N VAL A 607 -22.77 85.31 -19.26
CA VAL A 607 -23.49 85.31 -20.53
C VAL A 607 -24.99 85.50 -20.31
N ALA A 608 -25.70 85.95 -21.34
CA ALA A 608 -27.16 86.08 -21.34
C ALA A 608 -27.91 84.73 -21.45
N ASN A 609 -27.20 83.62 -21.68
CA ASN A 609 -27.79 82.28 -21.73
C ASN A 609 -28.03 81.76 -20.31
N LYS A 610 -29.21 81.20 -20.04
CA LYS A 610 -29.51 80.55 -18.76
C LYS A 610 -28.80 79.19 -18.65
N PRO A 611 -27.90 78.97 -17.67
CA PRO A 611 -27.41 77.64 -17.32
C PRO A 611 -28.47 76.82 -16.57
N TRP A 612 -28.24 75.51 -16.41
CA TRP A 612 -29.04 74.69 -15.48
C TRP A 612 -28.78 75.07 -14.02
N GLY A 613 -27.57 75.52 -13.68
CA GLY A 613 -27.21 76.03 -12.37
C GLY A 613 -25.71 76.15 -12.10
N PHE A 614 -25.37 76.53 -10.88
CA PHE A 614 -24.01 76.47 -10.32
C PHE A 614 -24.08 76.23 -8.81
N ALA A 615 -23.01 75.69 -8.21
CA ALA A 615 -23.00 75.33 -6.80
C ALA A 615 -21.62 75.41 -6.15
N ALA A 616 -21.63 75.55 -4.83
CA ALA A 616 -20.47 75.31 -3.98
C ALA A 616 -20.82 74.23 -2.95
N ALA A 617 -19.86 73.38 -2.59
CA ALA A 617 -20.03 72.30 -1.63
C ALA A 617 -18.83 72.20 -0.69
N VAL A 618 -19.05 71.58 0.46
CA VAL A 618 -18.02 71.30 1.47
C VAL A 618 -18.19 69.88 1.98
N LYS A 619 -17.08 69.14 2.05
CA LYS A 619 -17.03 67.82 2.69
C LYS A 619 -17.06 67.95 4.22
N ALA A 620 -17.50 66.89 4.87
CA ALA A 620 -17.44 66.76 6.32
C ALA A 620 -16.00 66.90 6.85
N PRO A 621 -15.82 67.22 8.15
CA PRO A 621 -14.50 67.29 8.78
C PRO A 621 -13.59 66.13 8.39
N THR A 622 -12.31 66.41 8.12
CA THR A 622 -11.30 65.44 7.67
C THR A 622 -11.68 64.58 6.44
N ASN A 623 -12.64 65.03 5.62
CA ASN A 623 -13.18 64.32 4.45
C ASN A 623 -13.88 62.97 4.77
N GLY A 624 -14.36 62.80 6.01
CA GLY A 624 -15.13 61.62 6.44
C GLY A 624 -16.64 61.77 6.20
N ALA A 625 -17.44 61.28 7.16
CA ALA A 625 -18.88 61.53 7.22
C ALA A 625 -19.29 61.90 8.65
N ALA A 626 -20.16 62.90 8.79
CA ALA A 626 -20.57 63.48 10.07
C ALA A 626 -21.83 62.83 10.64
N ARG A 627 -21.88 62.61 11.96
CA ARG A 627 -23.10 62.22 12.68
C ARG A 627 -24.01 63.44 12.85
N VAL A 628 -25.11 63.49 12.08
CA VAL A 628 -26.00 64.67 12.06
C VAL A 628 -27.45 64.42 12.52
N ALA A 629 -27.92 63.17 12.61
CA ALA A 629 -29.31 62.85 12.99
C ALA A 629 -29.76 63.38 14.37
N GLN A 630 -28.82 63.70 15.26
CA GLN A 630 -29.10 64.26 16.60
C GLN A 630 -29.48 65.74 16.61
N TYR A 631 -29.34 66.45 15.48
CA TYR A 631 -29.61 67.87 15.36
C TYR A 631 -31.00 68.14 14.76
N GLY A 632 -31.63 69.24 15.15
CA GLY A 632 -32.97 69.64 14.70
C GLY A 632 -32.97 70.51 13.44
N SER A 633 -31.89 71.25 13.22
CA SER A 633 -31.74 72.13 12.05
C SER A 633 -30.29 72.33 11.65
N PHE A 634 -30.06 72.61 10.39
CA PHE A 634 -28.78 73.02 9.81
C PHE A 634 -28.76 74.54 9.61
N LYS A 635 -27.76 75.23 10.18
CA LYS A 635 -27.50 76.65 9.94
C LYS A 635 -26.35 76.78 8.94
N ILE A 636 -26.54 77.61 7.93
CA ILE A 636 -25.48 78.02 6.99
C ILE A 636 -25.52 79.51 6.78
N GLU A 637 -24.36 80.13 6.58
CA GLU A 637 -24.25 81.52 6.16
C GLU A 637 -23.90 81.57 4.67
N VAL A 638 -24.56 82.45 3.91
CA VAL A 638 -24.25 82.67 2.48
C VAL A 638 -24.12 84.15 2.18
N TRP A 639 -23.31 84.45 1.17
CA TRP A 639 -23.14 85.77 0.57
C TRP A 639 -23.03 85.60 -0.94
N GLY A 640 -23.25 86.66 -1.70
CA GLY A 640 -23.08 86.66 -3.15
C GLY A 640 -23.06 88.09 -3.66
N ASN A 641 -22.72 88.26 -4.94
CA ASN A 641 -22.78 89.59 -5.55
C ASN A 641 -24.23 90.11 -5.58
N ASP A 642 -24.40 91.42 -5.58
CA ASP A 642 -25.73 92.03 -5.45
C ASP A 642 -26.63 91.69 -6.65
N GLU A 643 -26.07 91.43 -7.84
CA GLU A 643 -26.83 90.98 -9.01
C GLU A 643 -27.45 89.59 -8.80
N LEU A 644 -26.83 88.71 -7.99
CA LEU A 644 -27.45 87.46 -7.54
C LEU A 644 -28.42 87.73 -6.37
N MET A 645 -27.92 88.32 -5.28
CA MET A 645 -28.62 88.34 -4.00
C MET A 645 -29.84 89.30 -3.97
N ARG A 646 -29.85 90.35 -4.81
CA ARG A 646 -30.99 91.27 -4.96
C ARG A 646 -32.19 90.64 -5.67
N THR A 647 -32.01 89.48 -6.33
CA THR A 647 -33.11 88.71 -6.94
C THR A 647 -33.89 87.85 -5.94
N LEU A 648 -33.41 87.77 -4.68
CA LEU A 648 -33.96 86.93 -3.61
C LEU A 648 -34.13 85.45 -4.02
N PRO A 649 -33.06 84.78 -4.54
CA PRO A 649 -33.18 83.45 -5.12
C PRO A 649 -33.47 82.37 -4.08
N THR A 650 -34.08 81.27 -4.54
CA THR A 650 -34.24 80.04 -3.76
C THR A 650 -32.97 79.19 -3.85
N LEU A 651 -32.24 79.02 -2.75
CA LEU A 651 -31.07 78.15 -2.71
C LEU A 651 -31.48 76.73 -2.33
N THR A 652 -31.05 75.76 -3.14
CA THR A 652 -31.23 74.33 -2.86
C THR A 652 -30.08 73.86 -1.97
N VAL A 653 -30.40 73.07 -0.94
CA VAL A 653 -29.40 72.42 -0.08
C VAL A 653 -29.48 70.92 -0.34
N LEU A 654 -28.37 70.30 -0.76
CA LEU A 654 -28.23 68.85 -0.79
C LEU A 654 -27.31 68.41 0.35
N MET A 655 -27.74 67.43 1.15
CA MET A 655 -26.86 66.70 2.05
C MET A 655 -26.63 65.31 1.45
N VAL A 656 -25.37 65.01 1.16
CA VAL A 656 -24.92 63.78 0.50
C VAL A 656 -24.33 62.87 1.56
N GLY A 657 -24.85 61.64 1.66
CA GLY A 657 -24.34 60.61 2.57
C GLY A 657 -23.03 59.98 2.10
N PRO A 658 -22.39 59.15 2.92
CA PRO A 658 -21.22 58.38 2.51
C PRO A 658 -21.57 57.40 1.36
N GLN A 659 -20.54 57.06 0.57
CA GLN A 659 -20.65 56.08 -0.51
C GLN A 659 -20.84 54.66 0.06
N ILE A 660 -22.03 54.08 -0.16
CA ILE A 660 -22.35 52.71 0.23
C ILE A 660 -22.62 51.91 -1.05
N ASN A 661 -21.79 50.90 -1.32
CA ASN A 661 -21.87 50.06 -2.52
C ASN A 661 -21.89 50.86 -3.85
N GLY A 662 -21.18 52.00 -3.89
CA GLY A 662 -21.12 52.89 -5.06
C GLY A 662 -22.32 53.84 -5.23
N CYS A 663 -23.17 53.95 -4.20
CA CYS A 663 -24.32 54.84 -4.17
C CYS A 663 -24.26 55.72 -2.90
N ALA A 664 -24.28 57.04 -3.06
CA ALA A 664 -24.42 58.00 -1.95
C ALA A 664 -25.85 58.53 -1.90
N ALA A 665 -26.51 58.42 -0.75
CA ALA A 665 -27.87 58.90 -0.59
C ALA A 665 -27.92 60.44 -0.58
N VAL A 666 -28.97 61.03 -1.16
CA VAL A 666 -29.10 62.49 -1.31
C VAL A 666 -30.40 62.98 -0.70
N LEU A 667 -30.27 63.88 0.28
CA LEU A 667 -31.35 64.59 0.94
C LEU A 667 -31.41 66.03 0.43
N GLN A 668 -32.57 66.48 -0.03
CA GLN A 668 -32.77 67.83 -0.55
C GLN A 668 -33.68 68.66 0.37
N GLY A 669 -33.24 69.89 0.65
CA GLY A 669 -34.07 70.97 1.21
C GLY A 669 -33.82 72.27 0.43
N SER A 670 -34.38 73.38 0.91
CA SER A 670 -34.12 74.70 0.35
C SER A 670 -34.36 75.82 1.36
N PHE A 671 -33.88 77.02 1.05
CA PHE A 671 -34.23 78.26 1.75
C PHE A 671 -34.30 79.45 0.78
N GLN A 672 -35.05 80.47 1.15
CA GLN A 672 -35.15 81.73 0.37
C GLN A 672 -34.13 82.74 0.86
N VAL A 673 -33.40 83.39 -0.05
CA VAL A 673 -32.57 84.56 0.29
C VAL A 673 -33.48 85.73 0.66
N THR A 674 -33.14 86.45 1.73
CA THR A 674 -33.99 87.53 2.28
C THR A 674 -33.39 88.94 2.11
N GLY A 675 -32.26 89.06 1.40
CA GLY A 675 -31.64 90.35 1.07
C GLY A 675 -30.16 90.22 0.73
N THR A 676 -29.57 91.32 0.25
CA THR A 676 -28.14 91.45 -0.06
C THR A 676 -27.26 91.46 1.20
N GLY A 677 -25.95 91.28 1.00
CA GLY A 677 -24.96 91.14 2.08
C GLY A 677 -24.92 89.74 2.72
N PRO A 678 -23.91 89.45 3.57
CA PRO A 678 -23.73 88.14 4.20
C PRO A 678 -24.84 87.86 5.23
N ARG A 679 -25.49 86.69 5.13
CA ARG A 679 -26.65 86.34 5.99
C ARG A 679 -26.66 84.87 6.38
N ALA A 680 -27.09 84.60 7.61
CA ALA A 680 -27.34 83.25 8.12
C ALA A 680 -28.77 82.79 7.85
N TYR A 681 -28.91 81.55 7.39
CA TYR A 681 -30.17 80.86 7.11
C TYR A 681 -30.22 79.55 7.89
N THR A 682 -31.42 79.00 8.09
CA THR A 682 -31.61 77.77 8.88
C THR A 682 -32.63 76.86 8.21
N VAL A 683 -32.21 75.64 7.90
CA VAL A 683 -33.03 74.58 7.29
C VAL A 683 -33.39 73.55 8.37
N PRO A 684 -34.67 73.34 8.69
CA PRO A 684 -35.09 72.23 9.55
C PRO A 684 -34.68 70.87 8.96
N MET A 685 -34.14 69.98 9.78
CA MET A 685 -33.81 68.62 9.32
C MET A 685 -35.08 67.84 8.91
N SER A 686 -36.23 68.21 9.50
CA SER A 686 -37.56 67.69 9.17
C SER A 686 -38.15 68.20 7.85
N SER A 687 -37.53 69.16 7.17
CA SER A 687 -37.92 69.60 5.81
C SER A 687 -37.05 69.00 4.69
N LEU A 688 -36.16 68.06 5.03
CA LEU A 688 -35.33 67.36 4.06
C LEU A 688 -36.11 66.18 3.44
N VAL A 689 -36.12 66.13 2.10
CA VAL A 689 -36.75 65.06 1.31
C VAL A 689 -35.67 64.19 0.68
N LEU A 690 -35.79 62.87 0.83
CA LEU A 690 -34.87 61.90 0.23
C LEU A 690 -35.12 61.78 -1.28
N GLN A 691 -34.17 62.27 -2.08
CA GLN A 691 -34.23 62.26 -3.55
C GLN A 691 -33.54 61.03 -4.14
N THR A 692 -32.39 60.65 -3.57
CA THR A 692 -31.64 59.45 -3.96
C THR A 692 -31.59 58.51 -2.74
N PRO A 693 -32.37 57.43 -2.71
CA PRO A 693 -32.48 56.58 -1.52
C PRO A 693 -31.20 55.77 -1.21
N CYS A 694 -30.57 55.20 -2.25
CA CYS A 694 -29.46 54.25 -2.13
C CYS A 694 -29.77 53.13 -1.10
N ALA A 695 -29.01 53.05 -0.01
CA ALA A 695 -29.17 52.06 1.05
C ALA A 695 -30.27 52.39 2.08
N PHE A 696 -30.93 53.56 1.99
CA PHE A 696 -31.87 54.06 2.99
C PHE A 696 -33.26 54.29 2.39
N THR A 697 -34.32 53.96 3.14
CA THR A 697 -35.71 54.07 2.67
C THR A 697 -36.44 55.32 3.17
N THR A 698 -35.86 56.08 4.10
CA THR A 698 -36.48 57.28 4.70
C THR A 698 -35.46 58.40 4.92
N PRO A 699 -35.88 59.67 4.97
CA PRO A 699 -34.98 60.79 5.27
C PRO A 699 -34.23 60.62 6.60
N THR A 700 -34.93 60.13 7.63
CA THR A 700 -34.36 59.87 8.95
C THR A 700 -33.29 58.78 8.91
N ALA A 701 -33.49 57.69 8.15
CA ALA A 701 -32.49 56.65 8.01
C ALA A 701 -31.23 57.15 7.28
N ALA A 702 -31.38 57.97 6.24
CA ALA A 702 -30.25 58.59 5.56
C ALA A 702 -29.45 59.55 6.47
N LEU A 703 -30.14 60.34 7.31
CA LEU A 703 -29.49 61.20 8.31
C LEU A 703 -28.74 60.41 9.40
N ILE A 704 -29.22 59.20 9.76
CA ILE A 704 -28.54 58.29 10.68
C ILE A 704 -27.28 57.69 10.04
N GLY A 705 -27.33 57.40 8.73
CA GLY A 705 -26.16 57.04 7.93
C GLY A 705 -25.07 58.12 7.81
N GLY A 706 -25.37 59.35 8.26
CA GLY A 706 -24.45 60.48 8.30
C GLY A 706 -24.36 61.24 6.98
N VAL A 707 -23.69 62.41 7.04
CA VAL A 707 -23.53 63.32 5.89
C VAL A 707 -22.05 63.52 5.60
N ALA A 708 -21.63 63.12 4.39
CA ALA A 708 -20.28 63.25 3.88
C ALA A 708 -20.03 64.60 3.19
N GLU A 709 -21.04 65.17 2.52
CA GLU A 709 -20.91 66.47 1.84
C GLU A 709 -22.19 67.31 1.98
N ILE A 710 -22.05 68.63 1.99
CA ILE A 710 -23.17 69.58 1.93
C ILE A 710 -22.96 70.51 0.73
N HIS A 711 -23.91 70.49 -0.21
CA HIS A 711 -23.91 71.27 -1.43
C HIS A 711 -24.97 72.36 -1.34
N ILE A 712 -24.64 73.58 -1.79
CA ILE A 712 -25.57 74.71 -1.91
C ILE A 712 -25.62 75.09 -3.39
N GLN A 713 -26.80 74.90 -3.99
CA GLN A 713 -27.00 75.04 -5.43
C GLN A 713 -27.93 76.20 -5.78
N VAL A 714 -27.53 76.94 -6.81
CA VAL A 714 -28.30 77.97 -7.49
C VAL A 714 -28.78 77.35 -8.80
N LEU A 715 -30.07 76.99 -8.89
CA LEU A 715 -30.67 76.38 -10.09
C LEU A 715 -31.27 77.46 -11.00
N GLY A 716 -31.25 77.24 -12.32
CA GLY A 716 -31.57 78.26 -13.33
C GLY A 716 -33.00 78.84 -13.28
N ASP A 717 -33.97 78.09 -12.74
CA ASP A 717 -35.34 78.57 -12.50
C ASP A 717 -35.49 79.33 -11.17
N ASN A 718 -34.57 79.13 -10.23
CA ASN A 718 -34.55 79.82 -8.93
C ASN A 718 -33.83 81.18 -8.99
N VAL A 719 -33.24 81.55 -10.13
CA VAL A 719 -32.60 82.84 -10.38
C VAL A 719 -33.47 83.68 -11.32
N GLN A 720 -33.84 84.88 -10.88
CA GLN A 720 -34.35 85.88 -11.82
C GLN A 720 -33.17 86.47 -12.59
N TYR A 721 -32.81 85.85 -13.72
CA TYR A 721 -31.92 86.43 -14.71
C TYR A 721 -32.56 87.68 -15.31
N ALA A 722 -32.43 88.79 -14.59
CA ALA A 722 -32.92 90.09 -15.00
C ALA A 722 -32.07 90.63 -16.16
N THR A 723 -32.70 91.41 -17.03
CA THR A 723 -31.99 92.39 -17.86
C THR A 723 -31.12 93.30 -16.98
N PRO A 724 -29.94 93.74 -17.47
CA PRO A 724 -28.76 94.04 -16.65
C PRO A 724 -29.05 94.87 -15.40
N ALA A 725 -28.96 94.22 -14.24
CA ALA A 725 -29.58 94.66 -13.00
C ALA A 725 -28.80 95.75 -12.24
N ASP A 726 -27.58 96.04 -12.68
CA ASP A 726 -26.66 97.04 -12.14
C ASP A 726 -26.52 98.30 -13.03
N GLY A 727 -27.02 98.24 -14.27
CA GLY A 727 -26.87 99.28 -15.29
C GLY A 727 -25.54 99.27 -16.06
N ASN A 728 -24.54 98.45 -15.69
CA ASN A 728 -23.25 98.36 -16.40
C ASN A 728 -23.11 97.09 -17.26
N GLY A 729 -24.00 96.11 -17.08
CA GLY A 729 -24.03 94.90 -17.93
C GLY A 729 -23.63 93.61 -17.23
N ASN A 730 -23.53 93.60 -15.90
CA ASN A 730 -23.12 92.44 -15.13
C ASN A 730 -24.29 91.46 -14.87
N TYR A 731 -23.95 90.18 -14.69
CA TYR A 731 -24.88 89.09 -14.39
C TYR A 731 -24.60 88.49 -13.00
N ALA A 732 -25.57 87.77 -12.45
CA ALA A 732 -25.42 87.00 -11.21
C ALA A 732 -24.30 85.94 -11.35
N ASN A 733 -23.18 86.14 -10.65
CA ASN A 733 -21.91 85.48 -10.96
C ASN A 733 -21.02 85.15 -9.75
N GLY A 734 -21.58 85.07 -8.54
CA GLY A 734 -20.84 84.58 -7.38
C GLY A 734 -21.76 84.18 -6.22
N LEU A 735 -21.68 82.91 -5.80
CA LEU A 735 -22.20 82.43 -4.53
C LEU A 735 -21.03 82.08 -3.62
N ASN A 736 -21.03 82.62 -2.40
CA ASN A 736 -20.10 82.28 -1.34
C ASN A 736 -20.84 81.53 -0.24
N ILE A 737 -20.25 80.42 0.21
CA ILE A 737 -20.73 79.64 1.35
C ILE A 737 -19.80 79.86 2.56
N GLY A 738 -20.40 80.23 3.69
CA GLY A 738 -19.73 80.59 4.92
C GLY A 738 -19.73 79.46 5.94
N PRO A 739 -19.75 79.79 7.24
CA PRO A 739 -19.82 78.80 8.30
C PRO A 739 -21.07 77.92 8.23
N MET A 740 -20.89 76.63 8.48
CA MET A 740 -21.89 75.56 8.49
C MET A 740 -21.93 74.94 9.90
N THR A 741 -23.08 75.04 10.58
CA THR A 741 -23.28 74.55 11.95
C THR A 741 -24.62 73.84 12.10
N PHE A 742 -24.62 72.59 12.54
CA PHE A 742 -25.84 71.90 12.95
C PHE A 742 -26.24 72.30 14.38
N LEU A 743 -27.54 72.50 14.60
CA LEU A 743 -28.11 73.00 15.85
C LEU A 743 -29.08 71.97 16.44
N ASN A 744 -28.97 71.72 17.75
CA ASN A 744 -29.90 70.86 18.48
C ASN A 744 -31.33 71.40 18.41
N SER A 745 -32.32 70.50 18.29
CA SER A 745 -33.74 70.84 18.55
C SER A 745 -33.85 71.57 19.88
N GLY A 746 -34.48 72.75 19.88
CA GLY A 746 -34.30 73.76 20.92
C GLY A 746 -34.69 73.30 22.34
N MET A 747 -33.70 72.89 23.13
CA MET A 747 -33.82 72.75 24.58
C MET A 747 -32.97 73.80 25.29
N LEU A 748 -33.64 74.76 25.94
CA LEU A 748 -33.04 75.63 26.95
C LEU A 748 -32.59 74.77 28.14
N ARG A 749 -31.32 74.32 28.13
CA ARG A 749 -30.76 73.55 29.25
C ARG A 749 -30.70 74.43 30.50
N HIS A 750 -31.56 74.14 31.48
CA HIS A 750 -31.40 74.63 32.85
C HIS A 750 -29.99 74.30 33.36
N LYS A 751 -29.20 75.33 33.70
CA LYS A 751 -27.96 75.16 34.46
C LYS A 751 -28.29 74.51 35.82
N ARG A 752 -27.84 73.27 36.03
CA ARG A 752 -27.48 72.82 37.38
C ARG A 752 -25.98 73.14 37.61
N PRO A 753 -25.56 73.59 38.81
CA PRO A 753 -24.16 73.90 39.08
C PRO A 753 -23.30 72.63 39.13
N SER A 754 -22.05 72.75 38.69
CA SER A 754 -21.03 71.70 38.89
C SER A 754 -20.65 71.60 40.38
N PRO A 755 -20.43 70.38 40.92
CA PRO A 755 -19.92 70.22 42.29
C PRO A 755 -18.45 70.66 42.35
N HIS A 756 -18.14 71.69 43.15
CA HIS A 756 -16.76 72.09 43.40
C HIS A 756 -16.02 71.02 44.21
N ARG A 757 -14.84 70.63 43.72
CA ARG A 757 -13.96 69.64 44.37
C ARG A 757 -13.31 70.25 45.62
N ALA A 758 -13.89 70.01 46.79
CA ALA A 758 -13.28 70.40 48.06
C ALA A 758 -11.98 69.60 48.30
N GLN A 759 -10.88 70.31 48.52
CA GLN A 759 -9.56 69.73 48.75
C GLN A 759 -9.04 70.15 50.12
N LEU A 760 -9.05 69.22 51.09
CA LEU A 760 -8.48 69.41 52.42
C LEU A 760 -7.07 68.79 52.50
N PRO A 761 -6.13 69.39 53.25
CA PRO A 761 -4.73 68.99 53.23
C PRO A 761 -4.42 67.78 54.13
N ARG A 762 -3.38 67.02 53.77
CA ARG A 762 -2.74 66.06 54.69
C ARG A 762 -1.72 66.80 55.59
N PRO A 763 -1.63 66.49 56.89
CA PRO A 763 -0.67 67.13 57.79
C PRO A 763 0.76 66.57 57.58
N HIS A 764 1.75 67.44 57.73
CA HIS A 764 3.16 67.02 57.90
C HIS A 764 3.45 66.75 59.38
N LEU A 765 4.13 65.63 59.67
CA LEU A 765 4.74 65.35 60.97
C LEU A 765 6.23 65.67 60.94
N ARG A 766 6.72 66.46 61.91
CA ARG A 766 8.12 66.49 62.38
C ARG A 766 8.20 67.01 63.81
N GLY A 767 8.95 66.29 64.65
CA GLY A 767 9.79 66.84 65.73
C GLY A 767 9.11 67.38 67.00
N SER A 768 9.36 66.68 68.12
CA SER A 768 9.80 67.20 69.44
C SER A 768 9.64 68.71 69.71
N ASP A 769 9.10 69.12 70.86
CA ASP A 769 9.43 68.62 72.21
C ASP A 769 8.25 68.06 73.04
#